data_AF-A0A921UZT9-F1
#
_entry.id   AF-A0A921UZT9-F1
#
_cell.length_a   1.000
_cell.length_b   1.000
_cell.length_c   1.000
_cell.angle_alpha   90.00
_cell.angle_beta   90.00
_cell.angle_gamma   90.00
#
_symmetry.space_group_name_H-M   'P 1'
#
loop_
_entity.id
_entity.type
_entity.pdbx_description
1 polymer ?
#
loop_
_entity_poly.entity_id
_entity_poly.type
_entity_poly.pdbx_seq_one_letter_code
_entity_poly.pdbx_strand_id
1 'polypeptide(L)'
;MPSTRALRRFDPRRSPPARQSSQAAAAAAKEEEEACPWLLSSSSTSSSSSSASALFKHSATLSAAGPRAGSGTRVYPLRDFPGGDAAALGGAFRDNVRWLLKQWSCAPGSGSAWRALLSDERTGALVPIVAVEELAAASSSPLCDLCRCAGWSHHWVSKRKYHFIIPAVVDWDQPFSADALLGHTDHLLHGLIHSNGFGHLVTLHGRDGGSTFLSGCQIMDIWDQLCAALRVRAVSIVDLTQKHSVDLRLLLGVAQGKTWFTRWGYCLAKGCFSVSRSTYAAALEALATLPVDCLRSRHVRRVVTIYRRLSNKPLATVREFLLCLLDWKHLEAPHSPPRVKTSPRLMFLQPKSCMVKRLRQPCQRFEDVVDLLECRWSKKRLLSAAEVVVEKLREHADGTRITRQAVRDAARGSIGDTGLLDFVIKSLSDTVVGNHIVRRVPDPENRVLHFSLEEYADPEPQPQADHELEPVEIDAEHSPPAVRWPNTAEAERDLRAVCRAMVEARSEAAQAVLDCKHWVKWWGLRDESDDQLRFLVEWRPQPWEATELTKPMPPGDIVVVPLHTSIGELLVEAEHALRDTYCFFEDFQAESLDGIAGDKWDPVMLGGAESGDTIGVHGHGADMETGLRCQGGADAWEVQCVCGAQDDDGERMVACDACNVWHHTRCVGIADGAPVPPLFLCISCSGALMAAGPISG
;
A
#
# COMPACT_ATOMS: atom_id res chain seq x y z
N MET A 1 30.64 9.99 17.39
CA MET A 1 30.35 8.54 17.40
C MET A 1 28.96 8.40 17.99
N PRO A 2 27.94 7.89 17.27
CA PRO A 2 26.60 7.81 17.83
C PRO A 2 26.60 6.88 19.05
N SER A 3 26.01 7.32 20.15
CA SER A 3 25.85 6.54 21.38
C SER A 3 25.08 5.26 21.07
N THR A 4 25.59 4.12 21.53
CA THR A 4 24.99 2.78 21.36
C THR A 4 23.58 2.66 21.98
N ARG A 5 23.12 3.66 22.75
CA ARG A 5 21.75 3.79 23.25
C ARG A 5 20.76 4.37 22.22
N ALA A 6 21.18 5.30 21.36
CA ALA A 6 20.30 5.95 20.38
C ALA A 6 19.79 4.98 19.29
N LEU A 7 20.61 4.02 18.89
CA LEU A 7 20.23 2.98 17.92
C LEU A 7 19.29 1.92 18.48
N ARG A 8 19.12 1.82 19.81
CA ARG A 8 18.29 0.79 20.46
C ARG A 8 16.84 1.22 20.72
N ARG A 9 16.48 2.50 20.55
CA ARG A 9 15.16 3.04 20.92
C ARG A 9 14.14 3.13 19.76
N PHE A 10 14.50 2.74 18.54
CA PHE A 10 13.60 2.76 17.37
C PHE A 10 13.33 1.38 16.73
N ASP A 11 13.47 0.27 17.46
CA ASP A 11 13.04 -1.04 16.93
C ASP A 11 11.53 -1.25 17.15
N PRO A 12 10.68 -1.26 16.10
CA PRO A 12 9.25 -1.47 16.21
C PRO A 12 8.85 -2.92 16.56
N ARG A 13 9.82 -3.80 16.90
CA ARG A 13 9.59 -5.23 17.18
C ARG A 13 9.37 -5.60 18.65
N ARG A 14 9.25 -4.64 19.58
CA ARG A 14 8.94 -4.95 20.99
C ARG A 14 7.53 -4.55 21.39
N SER A 15 6.76 -5.54 21.83
CA SER A 15 5.61 -5.34 22.71
C SER A 15 6.06 -4.67 24.02
N PRO A 16 5.21 -3.85 24.66
CA PRO A 16 5.55 -3.23 25.94
C PRO A 16 5.86 -4.31 26.99
N PRO A 17 6.77 -4.05 27.95
CA PRO A 17 6.98 -4.97 29.05
C PRO A 17 5.67 -5.16 29.82
N ALA A 18 5.32 -6.40 30.12
CA ALA A 18 4.17 -6.72 30.95
C ALA A 18 4.30 -5.99 32.29
N ARG A 19 3.23 -5.29 32.73
CA ARG A 19 3.13 -4.70 34.06
C ARG A 19 3.46 -5.78 35.09
N GLN A 20 4.59 -5.65 35.78
CA GLN A 20 4.85 -6.43 36.98
C GLN A 20 3.89 -5.93 38.06
N SER A 21 3.08 -6.84 38.60
CA SER A 21 2.18 -6.55 39.70
C SER A 21 2.98 -6.10 40.93
N SER A 22 2.43 -5.11 41.64
CA SER A 22 3.00 -4.41 42.78
C SER A 22 3.17 -5.24 44.06
N GLN A 23 3.25 -6.58 43.96
CA GLN A 23 3.37 -7.45 45.13
C GLN A 23 4.78 -8.04 45.36
N ALA A 24 5.74 -7.84 44.46
CA ALA A 24 7.08 -8.41 44.62
C ALA A 24 8.12 -7.48 45.28
N ALA A 25 7.83 -6.18 45.44
CA ALA A 25 8.79 -5.21 45.98
C ALA A 25 8.77 -5.07 47.52
N ALA A 26 7.81 -5.68 48.21
CA ALA A 26 7.64 -5.54 49.67
C ALA A 26 8.41 -6.57 50.51
N ALA A 27 9.13 -7.51 49.90
CA ALA A 27 9.78 -8.62 50.61
C ALA A 27 11.31 -8.48 50.79
N ALA A 28 11.93 -7.42 50.26
CA ALA A 28 13.40 -7.25 50.30
C ALA A 28 13.89 -6.11 51.23
N ALA A 29 13.00 -5.52 52.02
CA ALA A 29 13.32 -4.41 52.94
C ALA A 29 12.98 -4.76 54.38
N LYS A 30 13.55 -5.86 54.89
CA LYS A 30 13.64 -6.18 56.33
C LYS A 30 14.83 -7.10 56.56
N GLU A 31 16.02 -6.53 56.63
CA GLU A 31 17.13 -7.05 57.45
C GLU A 31 18.24 -6.00 57.52
N GLU A 32 18.82 -5.90 58.72
CA GLU A 32 20.02 -5.14 59.12
C GLU A 32 19.84 -3.68 59.59
N GLU A 33 19.48 -3.63 60.88
CA GLU A 33 19.74 -2.56 61.84
C GLU A 33 21.15 -2.76 62.48
N GLU A 34 21.69 -1.67 63.03
CA GLU A 34 22.85 -1.57 63.95
C GLU A 34 24.30 -1.59 63.39
N ALA A 35 24.90 -0.41 63.25
CA ALA A 35 25.92 0.10 64.20
C ALA A 35 26.76 1.28 63.62
N CYS A 36 26.70 2.43 64.30
CA CYS A 36 27.72 3.50 64.34
C CYS A 36 28.33 3.48 65.76
N PRO A 37 29.33 4.31 66.18
CA PRO A 37 29.99 5.47 65.54
C PRO A 37 31.55 5.42 65.67
N TRP A 38 32.35 6.40 65.21
CA TRP A 38 32.83 7.54 66.02
C TRP A 38 33.77 8.49 65.22
N LEU A 39 33.53 9.79 65.44
CA LEU A 39 34.47 10.90 65.71
C LEU A 39 35.26 11.65 64.61
N LEU A 40 34.84 12.91 64.47
CA LEU A 40 35.56 14.18 64.71
C LEU A 40 36.58 14.74 63.70
N SER A 41 36.16 15.90 63.18
CA SER A 41 36.89 17.18 63.12
C SER A 41 38.21 17.27 62.36
N SER A 42 38.28 18.20 61.41
CA SER A 42 38.98 19.47 61.63
C SER A 42 38.87 20.42 60.44
N SER A 43 38.92 21.69 60.81
CA SER A 43 38.84 22.93 60.06
C SER A 43 40.05 23.23 59.17
N SER A 44 39.83 24.13 58.20
CA SER A 44 40.57 25.41 57.99
C SER A 44 41.18 25.71 56.60
N THR A 45 40.89 26.95 56.19
CA THR A 45 41.74 27.91 55.45
C THR A 45 42.03 27.75 53.95
N SER A 46 41.31 28.57 53.16
CA SER A 46 41.82 29.60 52.22
C SER A 46 43.19 29.44 51.55
N SER A 47 43.23 29.55 50.22
CA SER A 47 44.11 30.52 49.53
C SER A 47 43.75 30.67 48.06
N SER A 48 43.67 31.92 47.66
CA SER A 48 43.56 32.44 46.29
C SER A 48 44.86 32.26 45.52
N SER A 49 44.78 31.96 44.22
CA SER A 49 45.76 32.46 43.26
C SER A 49 45.13 32.65 41.88
N SER A 50 45.23 33.89 41.41
CA SER A 50 44.93 34.33 40.06
C SER A 50 46.09 33.97 39.14
N SER A 51 45.82 33.58 37.90
CA SER A 51 46.76 33.73 36.79
C SER A 51 46.00 33.86 35.48
N ALA A 52 46.18 35.02 34.85
CA ALA A 52 45.66 35.40 33.56
C ALA A 52 46.63 35.02 32.43
N SER A 53 46.12 35.11 31.20
CA SER A 53 46.80 35.02 29.88
C SER A 53 46.74 33.61 29.26
N ALA A 54 46.36 33.40 28.00
CA ALA A 54 46.48 34.26 26.83
C ALA A 54 45.37 34.01 25.79
N LEU A 55 45.03 35.10 25.11
CA LEU A 55 44.16 35.18 23.94
C LEU A 55 44.80 34.49 22.73
N PHE A 56 44.05 33.61 22.05
CA PHE A 56 44.21 33.34 20.62
C PHE A 56 42.93 33.75 19.90
N LYS A 57 43.00 34.89 19.21
CA LYS A 57 41.97 35.35 18.27
C LYS A 57 42.16 34.61 16.94
N HIS A 58 41.23 33.74 16.57
CA HIS A 58 40.99 33.41 15.17
C HIS A 58 39.70 34.08 14.72
N SER A 59 39.88 35.10 13.88
CA SER A 59 38.83 35.82 13.17
C SER A 59 38.29 34.93 12.05
N ALA A 60 37.03 34.51 12.13
CA ALA A 60 36.27 33.99 11.01
C ALA A 60 35.08 34.93 10.78
N THR A 61 35.19 35.73 9.73
CA THR A 61 34.23 36.75 9.33
C THR A 61 33.01 36.05 8.72
N LEU A 62 31.94 35.88 9.50
CA LEU A 62 30.62 35.56 8.97
C LEU A 62 29.99 36.83 8.41
N SER A 63 29.83 36.86 7.08
CA SER A 63 29.12 37.91 6.35
C SER A 63 27.64 37.90 6.76
N ALA A 64 27.23 38.87 7.58
CA ALA A 64 25.84 39.15 7.87
C ALA A 64 25.15 39.77 6.64
N ALA A 65 24.45 38.94 5.87
CA ALA A 65 23.46 39.41 4.91
C ALA A 65 22.07 39.33 5.57
N GLY A 66 21.55 40.46 6.06
CA GLY A 66 20.18 40.55 6.55
C GLY A 66 19.15 40.36 5.42
N PRO A 67 17.93 39.89 5.72
CA PRO A 67 16.92 39.64 4.71
C PRO A 67 16.43 40.96 4.11
N ARG A 68 16.62 41.15 2.80
CA ARG A 68 15.94 42.19 2.04
C ARG A 68 14.46 41.83 1.95
N ALA A 69 13.61 42.55 2.68
CA ALA A 69 12.17 42.57 2.47
C ALA A 69 11.87 43.21 1.10
N GLY A 70 11.85 42.39 0.05
CA GLY A 70 11.30 42.75 -1.26
C GLY A 70 9.87 42.24 -1.35
N SER A 71 8.93 43.12 -1.72
CA SER A 71 7.50 42.85 -1.86
C SER A 71 7.13 41.90 -3.02
N GLY A 72 8.04 41.04 -3.46
CA GLY A 72 7.85 40.10 -4.56
C GLY A 72 7.59 38.69 -4.05
N THR A 73 6.72 37.94 -4.74
CA THR A 73 6.52 36.52 -4.46
C THR A 73 7.84 35.77 -4.61
N ARG A 74 8.25 35.05 -3.56
CA ARG A 74 9.50 34.31 -3.55
C ARG A 74 9.45 33.15 -4.54
N VAL A 75 10.51 33.02 -5.34
CA VAL A 75 10.67 31.97 -6.36
C VAL A 75 11.81 31.04 -5.95
N TYR A 76 11.58 29.74 -6.03
CA TYR A 76 12.56 28.71 -5.72
C TYR A 76 12.83 27.83 -6.95
N PRO A 77 14.09 27.50 -7.27
CA PRO A 77 14.36 26.43 -8.24
C PRO A 77 13.73 25.12 -7.77
N LEU A 78 13.02 24.42 -8.66
CA LEU A 78 12.28 23.19 -8.32
C LEU A 78 13.16 22.13 -7.63
N ARG A 79 14.44 22.04 -8.05
CA ARG A 79 15.41 21.06 -7.53
C ARG A 79 15.96 21.41 -6.14
N ASP A 80 15.96 22.69 -5.82
CA ASP A 80 16.57 23.23 -4.61
C ASP A 80 15.53 23.71 -3.61
N PHE A 81 14.24 23.43 -3.82
CA PHE A 81 13.15 23.79 -2.91
C PHE A 81 13.28 23.04 -1.57
N PRO A 82 13.01 23.65 -0.40
CA PRO A 82 12.64 25.05 -0.13
C PRO A 82 13.82 26.03 0.08
N GLY A 83 15.00 25.72 -0.48
CA GLY A 83 16.22 26.52 -0.43
C GLY A 83 17.24 26.01 0.59
N GLY A 84 18.53 26.35 0.38
CA GLY A 84 19.62 25.99 1.31
C GLY A 84 19.43 26.56 2.71
N ASP A 85 18.87 27.76 2.84
CA ASP A 85 18.57 28.39 4.14
C ASP A 85 17.57 27.55 4.96
N ALA A 86 16.56 26.99 4.29
CA ALA A 86 15.57 26.15 4.94
C ALA A 86 16.15 24.79 5.33
N ALA A 87 17.12 24.26 4.57
CA ALA A 87 17.83 23.04 4.92
C ALA A 87 18.72 23.21 6.18
N ALA A 88 19.13 24.44 6.49
CA ALA A 88 19.91 24.77 7.69
C ALA A 88 19.05 24.92 8.97
N LEU A 89 17.73 24.77 8.87
CA LEU A 89 16.85 24.87 10.03
C LEU A 89 17.10 23.71 11.02
N GLY A 90 17.43 24.08 12.25
CA GLY A 90 17.74 23.15 13.34
C GLY A 90 16.60 22.95 14.35
N GLY A 91 15.54 23.79 14.29
CA GLY A 91 14.45 23.83 15.27
C GLY A 91 13.40 22.74 15.09
N ALA A 92 12.37 22.77 15.94
CA ALA A 92 11.20 21.90 15.81
C ALA A 92 10.33 22.34 14.62
N PHE A 93 9.46 21.44 14.14
CA PHE A 93 8.56 21.73 13.00
C PHE A 93 7.77 23.04 13.20
N ARG A 94 7.21 23.26 14.39
CA ARG A 94 6.43 24.46 14.74
C ARG A 94 7.18 25.78 14.51
N ASP A 95 8.50 25.77 14.69
CA ASP A 95 9.33 26.97 14.54
C ASP A 95 9.78 27.13 13.09
N ASN A 96 10.18 26.03 12.47
CA ASN A 96 10.66 25.98 11.09
C ASN A 96 9.56 26.39 10.11
N VAL A 97 8.32 25.94 10.32
CA VAL A 97 7.19 26.30 9.44
C VAL A 97 6.89 27.79 9.51
N ARG A 98 6.88 28.39 10.71
CA ARG A 98 6.68 29.85 10.86
C ARG A 98 7.79 30.64 10.19
N TRP A 99 9.04 30.18 10.31
CA TRP A 99 10.15 30.80 9.61
C TRP A 99 9.95 30.76 8.09
N LEU A 100 9.53 29.61 7.54
CA LEU A 100 9.28 29.43 6.11
C LEU A 100 8.14 30.35 5.63
N LEU A 101 7.01 30.39 6.35
CA LEU A 101 5.85 31.21 5.98
C LEU A 101 6.17 32.70 5.99
N LYS A 102 7.06 33.17 6.88
CA LYS A 102 7.57 34.56 6.87
C LYS A 102 8.36 34.90 5.60
N GLN A 103 8.90 33.90 4.90
CA GLN A 103 9.60 34.11 3.63
C GLN A 103 8.64 34.20 2.43
N TRP A 104 7.38 33.80 2.59
CA TRP A 104 6.40 33.70 1.51
C TRP A 104 5.49 34.92 1.50
N SER A 105 4.91 35.23 0.34
CA SER A 105 3.94 36.32 0.24
C SER A 105 2.59 35.87 0.79
N CYS A 106 2.02 36.66 1.70
CA CYS A 106 0.66 36.44 2.18
C CYS A 106 -0.34 36.62 1.02
N ALA A 107 -1.31 35.70 0.92
CA ALA A 107 -2.32 35.77 -0.13
C ALA A 107 -3.27 36.97 0.13
N PRO A 108 -3.62 37.75 -0.90
CA PRO A 108 -4.50 38.89 -0.74
C PRO A 108 -5.87 38.45 -0.22
N GLY A 109 -6.31 38.99 0.92
CA GLY A 109 -7.62 38.72 1.51
C GLY A 109 -7.67 37.57 2.52
N SER A 110 -6.55 36.89 2.83
CA SER A 110 -6.49 35.86 3.88
C SER A 110 -5.24 35.98 4.73
N GLY A 111 -5.40 36.15 6.05
CA GLY A 111 -4.29 36.13 7.02
C GLY A 111 -3.72 34.74 7.30
N SER A 112 -4.30 33.68 6.71
CA SER A 112 -3.94 32.28 6.98
C SER A 112 -3.42 31.53 5.75
N ALA A 113 -3.12 32.23 4.65
CA ALA A 113 -2.60 31.63 3.43
C ALA A 113 -1.34 32.35 2.92
N TRP A 114 -0.35 31.57 2.51
CA TRP A 114 0.93 32.04 1.98
C TRP A 114 1.23 31.36 0.65
N ARG A 115 1.90 32.08 -0.26
CA ARG A 115 2.24 31.61 -1.60
C ARG A 115 3.72 31.80 -1.89
N ALA A 116 4.31 30.78 -2.53
CA ALA A 116 5.59 30.85 -3.23
C ALA A 116 5.46 30.26 -4.64
N LEU A 117 6.48 30.46 -5.47
CA LEU A 117 6.56 29.90 -6.82
C LEU A 117 7.77 28.96 -6.93
N LEU A 118 7.61 27.90 -7.70
CA LEU A 118 8.64 26.92 -8.03
C LEU A 118 8.98 27.06 -9.52
N SER A 119 10.23 27.34 -9.85
CA SER A 119 10.69 27.46 -11.24
C SER A 119 11.30 26.15 -11.73
N ASP A 120 10.75 25.59 -12.81
CA ASP A 120 11.39 24.48 -13.53
C ASP A 120 12.30 25.05 -14.62
N GLU A 121 13.60 25.07 -14.38
CA GLU A 121 14.61 25.57 -15.32
C GLU A 121 14.56 24.90 -16.69
N ARG A 122 14.11 23.64 -16.76
CA ARG A 122 14.04 22.89 -18.02
C ARG A 122 12.89 23.33 -18.91
N THR A 123 11.76 23.72 -18.32
CA THR A 123 10.54 24.08 -19.05
C THR A 123 10.25 25.59 -19.02
N GLY A 124 10.91 26.34 -18.13
CA GLY A 124 10.60 27.73 -17.83
C GLY A 124 9.28 27.93 -17.08
N ALA A 125 8.61 26.85 -16.66
CA ALA A 125 7.32 26.92 -15.98
C ALA A 125 7.47 27.42 -14.54
N LEU A 126 6.52 28.24 -14.09
CA LEU A 126 6.38 28.69 -12.70
C LEU A 126 5.16 28.04 -12.07
N VAL A 127 5.39 27.16 -11.10
CA VAL A 127 4.35 26.39 -10.40
C VAL A 127 4.09 27.01 -9.03
N PRO A 128 2.86 27.39 -8.66
CA PRO A 128 2.57 27.87 -7.32
C PRO A 128 2.58 26.73 -6.30
N ILE A 129 3.13 27.01 -5.13
CA ILE A 129 2.90 26.24 -3.91
C ILE A 129 2.28 27.16 -2.87
N VAL A 130 1.23 26.67 -2.23
CA VAL A 130 0.42 27.40 -1.26
C VAL A 130 0.50 26.69 0.08
N ALA A 131 0.69 27.45 1.15
CA ALA A 131 0.54 26.97 2.50
C ALA A 131 -0.70 27.62 3.12
N VAL A 132 -1.57 26.81 3.74
CA VAL A 132 -2.74 27.30 4.48
C VAL A 132 -2.62 26.84 5.93
N GLU A 133 -2.77 27.76 6.87
CA GLU A 133 -2.87 27.45 8.30
C GLU A 133 -4.35 27.34 8.69
N GLU A 134 -4.73 26.19 9.21
CA GLU A 134 -6.06 25.93 9.75
C GLU A 134 -5.95 25.84 11.28
N LEU A 135 -6.73 26.65 11.99
CA LEU A 135 -6.83 26.62 13.45
C LEU A 135 -7.91 25.63 13.87
N ALA A 136 -7.57 24.71 14.79
CA ALA A 136 -8.51 23.71 15.29
C ALA A 136 -9.77 24.36 15.90
N ALA A 137 -9.61 25.46 16.64
CA ALA A 137 -10.72 26.18 17.27
C ALA A 137 -11.70 26.84 16.28
N ALA A 138 -11.25 27.16 15.06
CA ALA A 138 -12.07 27.80 14.03
C ALA A 138 -12.58 26.79 12.97
N SER A 139 -12.13 25.54 13.03
CA SER A 139 -12.46 24.50 12.07
C SER A 139 -13.81 23.85 12.38
N SER A 140 -14.58 23.54 11.33
CA SER A 140 -15.76 22.66 11.44
C SER A 140 -15.39 21.21 11.77
N SER A 141 -14.13 20.82 11.56
CA SER A 141 -13.59 19.48 11.80
C SER A 141 -12.24 19.58 12.54
N PRO A 142 -12.27 19.86 13.86
CA PRO A 142 -11.05 20.10 14.63
C PRO A 142 -10.17 18.85 14.72
N LEU A 143 -10.77 17.67 14.78
CA LEU A 143 -10.08 16.38 14.76
C LEU A 143 -9.56 16.02 13.36
N CYS A 144 -8.57 15.15 13.29
CA CYS A 144 -7.99 14.68 12.04
C CYS A 144 -8.38 13.22 11.79
N ASP A 145 -9.31 12.99 10.84
CA ASP A 145 -9.70 11.63 10.44
C ASP A 145 -8.53 10.81 9.88
N LEU A 146 -7.55 11.48 9.25
CA LEU A 146 -6.34 10.82 8.76
C LEU A 146 -5.44 10.32 9.90
N CYS A 147 -5.35 11.05 11.03
CA CYS A 147 -4.67 10.57 12.24
C CYS A 147 -5.38 9.34 12.79
N ARG A 148 -6.71 9.36 12.82
CA ARG A 148 -7.55 8.22 13.24
C ARG A 148 -7.18 6.97 12.44
N CYS A 149 -7.26 7.05 11.11
CA CYS A 149 -6.97 5.94 10.20
C CYS A 149 -5.48 5.52 10.19
N ALA A 150 -4.57 6.43 10.54
CA ALA A 150 -3.13 6.13 10.61
C ALA A 150 -2.73 5.38 11.90
N GLY A 151 -3.65 5.18 12.84
CA GLY A 151 -3.34 4.66 14.18
C GLY A 151 -2.74 5.70 15.12
N TRP A 152 -2.96 6.99 14.84
CA TRP A 152 -2.52 8.14 15.63
C TRP A 152 -3.71 8.80 16.36
N SER A 153 -4.80 8.07 16.55
CA SER A 153 -6.00 8.50 17.29
C SER A 153 -5.70 8.95 18.73
N HIS A 154 -4.66 8.41 19.34
CA HIS A 154 -4.22 8.74 20.70
C HIS A 154 -3.32 9.98 20.77
N HIS A 155 -2.86 10.52 19.62
CA HIS A 155 -2.08 11.75 19.60
C HIS A 155 -2.90 12.94 20.11
N TRP A 156 -2.26 13.85 20.84
CA TRP A 156 -2.87 15.11 21.27
C TRP A 156 -3.31 15.95 20.06
N VAL A 157 -4.44 16.66 20.19
CA VAL A 157 -4.92 17.56 19.13
C VAL A 157 -4.04 18.81 19.08
N SER A 158 -3.44 19.05 17.91
CA SER A 158 -2.66 20.26 17.65
C SER A 158 -3.57 21.47 17.41
N LYS A 159 -3.17 22.64 17.91
CA LYS A 159 -3.90 23.90 17.69
C LYS A 159 -3.93 24.34 16.22
N ARG A 160 -2.87 24.01 15.47
CA ARG A 160 -2.70 24.38 14.05
C ARG A 160 -2.44 23.16 13.19
N LYS A 161 -3.01 23.19 11.99
CA LYS A 161 -2.73 22.28 10.88
C LYS A 161 -2.24 23.11 9.70
N TYR A 162 -1.17 22.67 9.05
CA TYR A 162 -0.59 23.34 7.89
C TYR A 162 -0.82 22.49 6.64
N HIS A 163 -1.50 23.05 5.66
CA HIS A 163 -1.81 22.42 4.39
C HIS A 163 -0.87 22.95 3.32
N PHE A 164 -0.04 22.10 2.74
CA PHE A 164 0.83 22.44 1.62
C PHE A 164 0.22 21.91 0.33
N ILE A 165 -0.15 22.82 -0.55
CA ILE A 165 -0.97 22.55 -1.72
C ILE A 165 -0.29 23.04 -2.99
N ILE A 166 -0.23 22.18 -4.00
CA ILE A 166 0.00 22.60 -5.38
C ILE A 166 -1.35 22.46 -6.10
N PRO A 167 -2.02 23.58 -6.43
CA PRO A 167 -3.34 23.54 -7.04
C PRO A 167 -3.29 23.00 -8.48
N ALA A 168 -4.45 22.62 -9.00
CA ALA A 168 -4.60 22.26 -10.40
C ALA A 168 -4.17 23.43 -11.31
N VAL A 169 -3.69 23.10 -12.51
CA VAL A 169 -3.07 24.07 -13.44
C VAL A 169 -4.00 25.25 -13.77
N VAL A 170 -5.30 25.00 -13.82
CA VAL A 170 -6.32 26.00 -14.14
C VAL A 170 -6.44 27.12 -13.10
N ASP A 171 -5.89 26.92 -11.89
CA ASP A 171 -6.09 27.81 -10.75
C ASP A 171 -4.84 28.63 -10.38
N TRP A 172 -3.75 28.52 -11.15
CA TRP A 172 -2.47 29.13 -10.77
C TRP A 172 -2.49 30.67 -10.73
N ASP A 173 -3.36 31.28 -11.53
CA ASP A 173 -3.48 32.74 -11.65
C ASP A 173 -4.67 33.30 -10.85
N GLN A 174 -5.51 32.44 -10.27
CA GLN A 174 -6.70 32.88 -9.54
C GLN A 174 -6.35 33.23 -8.08
N PRO A 175 -6.92 34.32 -7.52
CA PRO A 175 -6.87 34.56 -6.09
C PRO A 175 -7.73 33.49 -5.38
N PHE A 176 -7.12 32.71 -4.50
CA PHE A 176 -7.80 31.69 -3.71
C PHE A 176 -8.05 32.19 -2.27
N SER A 177 -9.24 31.91 -1.73
CA SER A 177 -9.45 31.92 -0.28
C SER A 177 -8.97 30.58 0.30
N ALA A 178 -8.54 30.60 1.56
CA ALA A 178 -8.10 29.40 2.27
C ALA A 178 -9.19 28.30 2.24
N ASP A 179 -10.42 28.67 2.58
CA ASP A 179 -11.56 27.74 2.63
C ASP A 179 -11.91 27.17 1.26
N ALA A 180 -11.86 27.99 0.21
CA ALA A 180 -12.09 27.51 -1.15
C ALA A 180 -11.02 26.50 -1.52
N LEU A 181 -9.74 26.78 -1.27
CA LEU A 181 -8.65 25.85 -1.61
C LEU A 181 -8.81 24.52 -0.87
N LEU A 182 -9.10 24.54 0.43
CA LEU A 182 -9.30 23.33 1.23
C LEU A 182 -10.53 22.50 0.83
N GLY A 183 -11.53 23.13 0.21
CA GLY A 183 -12.73 22.45 -0.30
C GLY A 183 -12.53 21.72 -1.63
N HIS A 184 -11.44 21.99 -2.37
CA HIS A 184 -11.13 21.31 -3.63
C HIS A 184 -10.43 19.96 -3.37
N THR A 185 -10.56 19.03 -4.32
CA THR A 185 -9.99 17.68 -4.22
C THR A 185 -9.07 17.33 -5.40
N ASP A 186 -8.97 18.21 -6.38
CA ASP A 186 -8.23 18.05 -7.64
C ASP A 186 -6.80 18.62 -7.58
N HIS A 187 -6.28 18.84 -6.37
CA HIS A 187 -4.91 19.28 -6.15
C HIS A 187 -3.88 18.33 -6.77
N LEU A 188 -2.78 18.89 -7.28
CA LEU A 188 -1.63 18.12 -7.74
C LEU A 188 -0.83 17.56 -6.54
N LEU A 189 -0.77 18.33 -5.47
CA LEU A 189 -0.21 17.93 -4.18
C LEU A 189 -1.12 18.48 -3.09
N HIS A 190 -1.47 17.65 -2.12
CA HIS A 190 -2.02 18.11 -0.84
C HIS A 190 -1.37 17.34 0.27
N GLY A 191 -0.51 18.02 1.03
CA GLY A 191 0.04 17.52 2.28
C GLY A 191 -0.55 18.26 3.47
N LEU A 192 -0.81 17.55 4.55
CA LEU A 192 -1.32 18.06 5.82
C LEU A 192 -0.29 17.79 6.90
N ILE A 193 0.15 18.79 7.67
CA ILE A 193 1.08 18.60 8.79
C ILE A 193 0.58 19.34 10.02
N HIS A 194 0.43 18.63 11.13
CA HIS A 194 0.08 19.20 12.43
C HIS A 194 1.28 19.93 13.04
N SER A 195 1.05 20.92 13.92
CA SER A 195 2.14 21.67 14.56
C SER A 195 3.11 20.82 15.37
N ASN A 196 2.69 19.63 15.82
CA ASN A 196 3.58 18.66 16.47
C ASN A 196 4.54 17.93 15.50
N GLY A 197 4.46 18.20 14.20
CA GLY A 197 5.31 17.61 13.16
C GLY A 197 4.85 16.25 12.62
N PHE A 198 3.68 15.73 13.02
CA PHE A 198 3.06 14.59 12.34
C PHE A 198 2.17 15.05 11.20
N GLY A 199 2.15 14.31 10.10
CA GLY A 199 1.37 14.70 8.93
C GLY A 199 0.91 13.56 8.05
N HIS A 200 0.23 13.92 6.98
CA HIS A 200 -0.39 13.03 6.02
C HIS A 200 -0.17 13.60 4.63
N LEU A 201 0.26 12.78 3.68
CA LEU A 201 0.16 13.14 2.27
C LEU A 201 -1.21 12.66 1.78
N VAL A 202 -2.09 13.62 1.54
CA VAL A 202 -3.52 13.43 1.27
C VAL A 202 -3.74 13.10 -0.20
N THR A 203 -3.19 13.92 -1.11
CA THR A 203 -3.32 13.71 -2.55
C THR A 203 -2.00 13.95 -3.27
N LEU A 204 -1.82 13.20 -4.37
CA LEU A 204 -0.71 13.37 -5.29
C LEU A 204 -1.13 12.99 -6.71
N HIS A 205 -1.18 13.97 -7.60
CA HIS A 205 -1.51 13.81 -9.00
C HIS A 205 -0.37 14.32 -9.89
N GLY A 206 0.45 13.39 -10.39
CA GLY A 206 1.46 13.69 -11.40
C GLY A 206 0.89 13.77 -12.82
N ARG A 207 1.75 13.60 -13.83
CA ARG A 207 1.34 13.57 -15.25
C ARG A 207 0.26 12.53 -15.56
N ASP A 208 0.38 11.34 -14.99
CA ASP A 208 -0.63 10.28 -15.14
C ASP A 208 -1.96 10.63 -14.44
N GLY A 209 -1.96 11.62 -13.53
CA GLY A 209 -3.12 12.14 -12.81
C GLY A 209 -3.63 13.49 -13.32
N GLY A 210 -3.17 13.95 -14.49
CA GLY A 210 -3.67 15.19 -15.13
C GLY A 210 -2.72 16.39 -15.06
N SER A 211 -1.57 16.30 -14.39
CA SER A 211 -0.58 17.39 -14.41
C SER A 211 0.08 17.53 -15.78
N THR A 212 0.11 18.74 -16.34
CA THR A 212 0.84 19.00 -17.61
C THR A 212 2.32 19.26 -17.38
N PHE A 213 2.71 19.78 -16.21
CA PHE A 213 4.06 20.23 -15.92
C PHE A 213 4.85 19.23 -15.07
N LEU A 214 4.32 18.89 -13.89
CA LEU A 214 5.04 18.11 -12.88
C LEU A 214 4.75 16.62 -12.99
N SER A 215 5.81 15.81 -13.05
CA SER A 215 5.70 14.37 -12.84
C SER A 215 5.43 14.05 -11.37
N GLY A 216 4.83 12.89 -11.10
CA GLY A 216 4.60 12.46 -9.71
C GLY A 216 5.91 12.33 -8.91
N CYS A 217 7.02 11.96 -9.58
CA CYS A 217 8.32 11.92 -8.91
C CYS A 217 8.80 13.32 -8.49
N GLN A 218 8.66 14.33 -9.35
CA GLN A 218 9.01 15.71 -9.00
C GLN A 218 8.16 16.23 -7.84
N ILE A 219 6.85 15.92 -7.83
CA ILE A 219 5.97 16.31 -6.71
C ILE A 219 6.42 15.63 -5.40
N MET A 220 6.75 14.34 -5.45
CA MET A 220 7.29 13.65 -4.27
C MET A 220 8.64 14.22 -3.83
N ASP A 221 9.53 14.59 -4.74
CA ASP A 221 10.82 15.19 -4.40
C ASP A 221 10.62 16.53 -3.66
N ILE A 222 9.71 17.39 -4.16
CA ILE A 222 9.31 18.65 -3.52
C ILE A 222 8.77 18.38 -2.10
N TRP A 223 7.84 17.43 -1.98
CA TRP A 223 7.24 17.06 -0.70
C TRP A 223 8.28 16.52 0.28
N ASP A 224 9.15 15.62 -0.17
CA ASP A 224 10.16 14.97 0.67
C ASP A 224 11.21 15.96 1.19
N GLN A 225 11.67 16.85 0.30
CA GLN A 225 12.60 17.93 0.62
C GLN A 225 11.97 18.93 1.60
N LEU A 226 10.71 19.30 1.39
CA LEU A 226 9.97 20.17 2.30
C LEU A 226 9.85 19.56 3.70
N CYS A 227 9.44 18.29 3.78
CA CYS A 227 9.32 17.59 5.06
C CYS A 227 10.67 17.47 5.78
N ALA A 228 11.75 17.21 5.03
CA ALA A 228 13.10 17.15 5.57
C ALA A 228 13.56 18.51 6.12
N ALA A 229 13.40 19.59 5.34
CA ALA A 229 13.79 20.93 5.73
C ALA A 229 13.00 21.44 6.94
N LEU A 230 11.71 21.14 7.00
CA LEU A 230 10.85 21.54 8.12
C LEU A 230 11.02 20.64 9.36
N ARG A 231 11.85 19.59 9.32
CA ARG A 231 12.04 18.63 10.42
C ARG A 231 10.71 17.99 10.85
N VAL A 232 9.89 17.63 9.87
CA VAL A 232 8.67 16.82 10.09
C VAL A 232 9.07 15.52 10.76
N ARG A 233 8.26 15.01 11.70
CA ARG A 233 8.57 13.80 12.47
C ARG A 233 8.20 12.54 11.70
N ALA A 234 6.97 12.52 11.20
CA ALA A 234 6.44 11.41 10.42
C ALA A 234 5.32 11.86 9.49
N VAL A 235 5.22 11.20 8.33
CA VAL A 235 4.12 11.41 7.38
C VAL A 235 3.49 10.07 7.04
N SER A 236 2.17 9.96 7.16
CA SER A 236 1.41 8.80 6.68
C SER A 236 0.86 9.01 5.27
N ILE A 237 0.64 7.91 4.55
CA ILE A 237 0.05 7.84 3.21
C ILE A 237 -0.90 6.65 3.19
N VAL A 238 -2.05 6.83 2.55
CA VAL A 238 -2.89 5.72 2.07
C VAL A 238 -2.63 5.55 0.58
N ASP A 239 -1.89 4.50 0.22
CA ASP A 239 -1.51 4.25 -1.18
C ASP A 239 -2.66 3.58 -1.93
N LEU A 240 -3.40 4.38 -2.69
CA LEU A 240 -4.41 3.93 -3.64
C LEU A 240 -3.96 4.13 -5.09
N THR A 241 -2.64 4.21 -5.32
CA THR A 241 -2.10 4.59 -6.62
C THR A 241 -2.34 3.51 -7.66
N GLN A 242 -2.96 3.93 -8.76
CA GLN A 242 -3.23 3.08 -9.91
C GLN A 242 -2.61 3.67 -11.17
N LYS A 243 -2.14 2.79 -12.04
CA LYS A 243 -1.70 3.15 -13.38
C LYS A 243 -2.38 2.27 -14.41
N HIS A 244 -3.18 2.87 -15.29
CA HIS A 244 -4.01 2.18 -16.28
C HIS A 244 -4.89 1.07 -15.66
N SER A 245 -5.52 1.35 -14.51
CA SER A 245 -6.34 0.38 -13.76
C SER A 245 -5.57 -0.82 -13.19
N VAL A 246 -4.27 -0.65 -12.93
CA VAL A 246 -3.45 -1.61 -12.18
C VAL A 246 -2.94 -0.93 -10.92
N ASP A 247 -3.19 -1.54 -9.77
CA ASP A 247 -2.64 -1.08 -8.49
C ASP A 247 -1.12 -1.18 -8.50
N LEU A 248 -0.45 -0.05 -8.32
CA LEU A 248 1.01 0.01 -8.34
C LEU A 248 1.62 -0.78 -7.17
N ARG A 249 0.91 -0.87 -6.05
CA ARG A 249 1.30 -1.73 -4.92
C ARG A 249 1.45 -3.18 -5.32
N LEU A 250 0.50 -3.68 -6.10
CA LEU A 250 0.52 -5.05 -6.58
C LEU A 250 1.59 -5.21 -7.67
N LEU A 251 1.60 -4.32 -8.68
CA LEU A 251 2.53 -4.39 -9.79
C LEU A 251 3.99 -4.27 -9.35
N LEU A 252 4.35 -3.18 -8.67
CA LEU A 252 5.72 -2.91 -8.24
C LEU A 252 6.10 -3.78 -7.04
N GLY A 253 5.16 -4.05 -6.13
CA GLY A 253 5.38 -4.96 -5.01
C GLY A 253 5.79 -6.35 -5.48
N VAL A 254 5.07 -6.93 -6.44
CA VAL A 254 5.39 -8.27 -6.96
C VAL A 254 6.63 -8.25 -7.84
N ALA A 255 6.81 -7.25 -8.71
CA ALA A 255 7.95 -7.17 -9.60
C ALA A 255 9.26 -6.88 -8.85
N GLN A 256 9.27 -5.85 -8.00
CA GLN A 256 10.48 -5.28 -7.38
C GLN A 256 10.61 -5.55 -5.88
N GLY A 257 9.58 -6.13 -5.23
CA GLY A 257 9.54 -6.27 -3.77
C GLY A 257 9.30 -4.94 -3.03
N LYS A 258 8.93 -3.89 -3.76
CA LYS A 258 8.92 -2.50 -3.32
C LYS A 258 7.74 -1.76 -3.93
N THR A 259 7.08 -0.89 -3.17
CA THR A 259 6.05 0.00 -3.73
C THR A 259 6.67 1.29 -4.27
N TRP A 260 5.91 2.10 -4.99
CA TRP A 260 6.41 3.36 -5.54
C TRP A 260 6.95 4.29 -4.44
N PHE A 261 6.24 4.40 -3.31
CA PHE A 261 6.62 5.25 -2.18
C PHE A 261 7.87 4.79 -1.42
N THR A 262 8.24 3.49 -1.49
CA THR A 262 9.48 3.01 -0.85
C THR A 262 10.74 3.69 -1.39
N ARG A 263 10.67 4.26 -2.60
CA ARG A 263 11.78 5.04 -3.20
C ARG A 263 12.14 6.28 -2.37
N TRP A 264 11.16 6.85 -1.66
CA TRP A 264 11.36 7.99 -0.76
C TRP A 264 11.53 7.57 0.70
N GLY A 265 11.56 6.26 1.01
CA GLY A 265 11.77 5.74 2.36
C GLY A 265 10.49 5.50 3.16
N TYR A 266 9.31 5.52 2.53
CA TYR A 266 8.08 5.08 3.17
C TYR A 266 8.09 3.57 3.40
N CYS A 267 7.64 3.14 4.58
CA CYS A 267 7.54 1.74 4.96
C CYS A 267 6.11 1.38 5.35
N LEU A 268 5.78 0.08 5.25
CA LEU A 268 4.46 -0.43 5.61
C LEU A 268 4.22 -0.20 7.10
N ALA A 269 3.24 0.64 7.44
CA ALA A 269 2.90 0.95 8.82
C ALA A 269 2.06 -0.18 9.43
N LYS A 270 0.86 -0.39 8.87
CA LYS A 270 -0.13 -1.37 9.32
C LYS A 270 -0.85 -1.95 8.09
N GLY A 271 -1.11 -3.25 8.09
CA GLY A 271 -2.06 -3.84 7.14
C GLY A 271 -3.47 -3.82 7.72
N CYS A 272 -4.45 -3.54 6.88
CA CYS A 272 -5.86 -3.67 7.25
C CYS A 272 -6.20 -5.16 7.43
N PHE A 273 -7.25 -5.47 8.19
CA PHE A 273 -7.77 -6.85 8.32
C PHE A 273 -6.72 -7.91 8.75
N SER A 274 -6.03 -7.68 9.88
CA SER A 274 -4.95 -8.54 10.42
C SER A 274 -3.74 -8.79 9.52
N VAL A 275 -3.60 -8.13 8.37
CA VAL A 275 -2.45 -8.40 7.50
C VAL A 275 -1.17 -7.89 8.15
N SER A 276 -0.41 -8.84 8.72
CA SER A 276 0.89 -8.56 9.32
C SER A 276 1.95 -8.31 8.25
N ARG A 277 3.08 -7.70 8.64
CA ARG A 277 4.22 -7.51 7.73
C ARG A 277 4.74 -8.83 7.15
N SER A 278 4.71 -9.92 7.92
CA SER A 278 5.12 -11.25 7.44
C SER A 278 4.11 -11.83 6.46
N THR A 279 2.81 -11.67 6.73
CA THR A 279 1.73 -12.06 5.79
C THR A 279 1.86 -11.32 4.47
N TYR A 280 2.09 -10.00 4.52
CA TYR A 280 2.34 -9.18 3.33
C TYR A 280 3.55 -9.67 2.53
N ALA A 281 4.68 -9.92 3.19
CA ALA A 281 5.89 -10.40 2.53
C ALA A 281 5.68 -11.80 1.91
N ALA A 282 5.01 -12.70 2.62
CA ALA A 282 4.68 -14.03 2.12
C ALA A 282 3.72 -13.97 0.91
N ALA A 283 2.73 -13.06 0.94
CA ALA A 283 1.81 -12.85 -0.16
C ALA A 283 2.52 -12.31 -1.41
N LEU A 284 3.43 -11.34 -1.25
CA LEU A 284 4.28 -10.86 -2.34
C LEU A 284 5.11 -11.98 -2.96
N GLU A 285 5.78 -12.80 -2.14
CA GLU A 285 6.59 -13.90 -2.66
C GLU A 285 5.75 -15.00 -3.32
N ALA A 286 4.57 -15.31 -2.79
CA ALA A 286 3.64 -16.27 -3.39
C ALA A 286 3.17 -15.83 -4.79
N LEU A 287 2.91 -14.53 -4.97
CA LEU A 287 2.55 -13.94 -6.27
C LEU A 287 3.76 -13.88 -7.21
N ALA A 288 4.91 -13.47 -6.68
CA ALA A 288 6.14 -13.28 -7.45
C ALA A 288 6.68 -14.58 -8.04
N THR A 289 6.69 -15.65 -7.24
CA THR A 289 7.21 -16.98 -7.63
C THR A 289 6.22 -17.83 -8.41
N LEU A 290 4.98 -17.35 -8.59
CA LEU A 290 3.96 -18.04 -9.37
C LEU A 290 4.50 -18.33 -10.79
N PRO A 291 4.46 -19.57 -11.28
CA PRO A 291 4.86 -19.87 -12.66
C PRO A 291 3.92 -19.16 -13.63
N VAL A 292 4.48 -18.43 -14.61
CA VAL A 292 3.67 -17.65 -15.55
C VAL A 292 2.77 -18.54 -16.42
N ASP A 293 3.14 -19.81 -16.59
CA ASP A 293 2.35 -20.82 -17.31
C ASP A 293 1.08 -21.25 -16.54
N CYS A 294 1.02 -21.01 -15.23
CA CYS A 294 -0.18 -21.24 -14.43
C CYS A 294 -1.26 -20.16 -14.63
N LEU A 295 -0.94 -19.06 -15.32
CA LEU A 295 -1.90 -17.99 -15.59
C LEU A 295 -2.91 -18.43 -16.67
N ARG A 296 -4.16 -18.64 -16.25
CA ARG A 296 -5.22 -19.23 -17.09
C ARG A 296 -5.89 -18.21 -18.02
N SER A 297 -5.12 -17.57 -18.90
CA SER A 297 -5.64 -16.66 -19.93
C SER A 297 -5.07 -16.95 -21.32
N ARG A 298 -5.95 -17.09 -22.33
CA ARG A 298 -5.56 -17.32 -23.73
C ARG A 298 -4.65 -16.22 -24.27
N HIS A 299 -4.90 -14.98 -23.84
CA HIS A 299 -4.11 -13.83 -24.25
C HIS A 299 -2.76 -13.84 -23.53
N VAL A 300 -2.73 -14.12 -22.23
CA VAL A 300 -1.48 -14.23 -21.47
C VAL A 300 -0.57 -15.33 -22.02
N ARG A 301 -1.09 -16.51 -22.38
CA ARG A 301 -0.25 -17.57 -23.01
C ARG A 301 0.41 -17.12 -24.32
N ARG A 302 -0.32 -16.36 -25.14
CA ARG A 302 0.22 -15.78 -26.39
C ARG A 302 1.32 -14.76 -26.08
N VAL A 303 1.06 -13.86 -25.14
CA VAL A 303 2.00 -12.83 -24.66
C VAL A 303 3.26 -13.50 -24.11
N VAL A 304 3.13 -14.47 -23.21
CA VAL A 304 4.26 -15.24 -22.64
C VAL A 304 5.11 -15.87 -23.74
N THR A 305 4.50 -16.46 -24.76
CA THR A 305 5.23 -17.05 -25.90
C THR A 305 6.02 -16.00 -26.68
N ILE A 306 5.46 -14.81 -26.87
CA ILE A 306 6.11 -13.70 -27.58
C ILE A 306 7.30 -13.17 -26.78
N TYR A 307 7.10 -12.78 -25.52
CA TYR A 307 8.16 -12.18 -24.71
C TYR A 307 9.28 -13.18 -24.35
N ARG A 308 8.99 -14.49 -24.22
CA ARG A 308 10.03 -15.52 -24.07
C ARG A 308 10.94 -15.65 -25.29
N ARG A 309 10.43 -15.37 -26.50
CA ARG A 309 11.25 -15.35 -27.73
C ARG A 309 12.09 -14.08 -27.85
N LEU A 310 11.59 -12.97 -27.31
CA LEU A 310 12.23 -11.66 -27.37
C LEU A 310 13.23 -11.43 -26.23
N SER A 311 13.03 -12.06 -25.09
CA SER A 311 13.88 -11.93 -23.90
C SER A 311 15.10 -12.84 -23.97
N ASN A 312 16.25 -12.32 -23.53
CA ASN A 312 17.46 -13.09 -23.31
C ASN A 312 17.51 -13.80 -21.94
N LYS A 313 16.56 -13.48 -21.06
CA LYS A 313 16.44 -14.05 -19.70
C LYS A 313 15.32 -15.09 -19.67
N PRO A 314 15.46 -16.19 -18.90
CA PRO A 314 14.35 -17.12 -18.69
C PRO A 314 13.21 -16.38 -17.98
N LEU A 315 12.01 -16.40 -18.58
CA LEU A 315 10.81 -15.82 -17.98
C LEU A 315 9.94 -16.97 -17.47
N ALA A 316 10.28 -17.50 -16.30
CA ALA A 316 9.60 -18.63 -15.67
C ALA A 316 8.52 -18.16 -14.69
N THR A 317 8.82 -17.14 -13.90
CA THR A 317 7.96 -16.62 -12.84
C THR A 317 7.24 -15.34 -13.25
N VAL A 318 6.15 -15.01 -12.54
CA VAL A 318 5.44 -13.74 -12.73
C VAL A 318 6.36 -12.55 -12.45
N ARG A 319 7.22 -12.59 -11.43
CA ARG A 319 8.20 -11.52 -11.13
C ARG A 319 9.08 -11.21 -12.33
N GLU A 320 9.73 -12.23 -12.89
CA GLU A 320 10.61 -12.08 -14.05
C GLU A 320 9.84 -11.52 -15.25
N PHE A 321 8.61 -11.99 -15.46
CA PHE A 321 7.76 -11.53 -16.54
C PHE A 321 7.36 -10.06 -16.39
N LEU A 322 6.93 -9.64 -15.20
CA LEU A 322 6.56 -8.25 -14.91
C LEU A 322 7.78 -7.31 -15.03
N LEU A 323 8.94 -7.71 -14.53
CA LEU A 323 10.17 -6.93 -14.70
C LEU A 323 10.53 -6.78 -16.19
N CYS A 324 10.40 -7.85 -16.97
CA CYS A 324 10.62 -7.79 -18.42
C CYS A 324 9.67 -6.80 -19.09
N LEU A 325 8.37 -6.84 -18.78
CA LEU A 325 7.37 -5.90 -19.32
C LEU A 325 7.62 -4.44 -18.89
N LEU A 326 8.07 -4.21 -17.66
CA LEU A 326 8.41 -2.88 -17.15
C LEU A 326 9.65 -2.32 -17.82
N ASP A 327 10.71 -3.12 -17.98
CA ASP A 327 11.93 -2.73 -18.70
C ASP A 327 11.60 -2.38 -20.16
N TRP A 328 10.68 -3.13 -20.78
CA TRP A 328 10.20 -2.91 -22.14
C TRP A 328 9.50 -1.57 -22.36
N LYS A 329 8.91 -0.98 -21.32
CA LYS A 329 8.34 0.38 -21.39
C LYS A 329 9.43 1.46 -21.59
N HIS A 330 10.67 1.15 -21.24
CA HIS A 330 11.80 2.08 -21.26
C HIS A 330 12.83 1.77 -22.37
N LEU A 331 12.64 0.67 -23.11
CA LEU A 331 13.51 0.30 -24.23
C LEU A 331 13.00 0.91 -25.54
N GLU A 332 13.82 1.76 -26.17
CA GLU A 332 13.63 2.11 -27.58
C GLU A 332 13.85 0.87 -28.45
N ALA A 333 13.07 0.74 -29.53
CA ALA A 333 13.24 -0.37 -30.47
C ALA A 333 14.69 -0.35 -31.01
N PRO A 334 15.45 -1.46 -30.92
CA PRO A 334 16.80 -1.47 -31.44
C PRO A 334 16.76 -1.19 -32.96
N HIS A 335 17.65 -0.30 -33.43
CA HIS A 335 17.77 0.07 -34.86
C HIS A 335 18.10 -1.13 -35.78
N SER A 336 18.43 -2.29 -35.20
CA SER A 336 18.58 -3.57 -35.87
C SER A 336 17.75 -4.64 -35.13
N PRO A 337 17.02 -5.53 -35.84
CA PRO A 337 16.27 -6.61 -35.19
C PRO A 337 17.20 -7.45 -34.31
N PRO A 338 16.76 -7.90 -33.11
CA PRO A 338 17.57 -8.77 -32.29
C PRO A 338 17.92 -10.03 -33.07
N ARG A 339 19.21 -10.41 -33.05
CA ARG A 339 19.69 -11.65 -33.67
C ARG A 339 18.92 -12.79 -33.02
N VAL A 340 18.03 -13.43 -33.79
CA VAL A 340 17.24 -14.57 -33.33
C VAL A 340 18.23 -15.60 -32.80
N LYS A 341 18.22 -15.85 -31.48
CA LYS A 341 18.99 -16.94 -30.91
C LYS A 341 18.39 -18.24 -31.43
N THR A 342 19.08 -18.86 -32.38
CA THR A 342 18.91 -20.29 -32.64
C THR A 342 19.30 -21.03 -31.37
N SER A 343 18.32 -21.45 -30.57
CA SER A 343 18.57 -22.34 -29.45
C SER A 343 19.25 -23.61 -29.97
N PRO A 344 20.32 -24.12 -29.33
CA PRO A 344 20.71 -25.51 -29.56
C PRO A 344 19.51 -26.38 -29.15
N ARG A 345 19.09 -27.24 -30.07
CA ARG A 345 18.08 -28.27 -29.81
C ARG A 345 18.59 -29.15 -28.67
N LEU A 346 17.99 -29.06 -27.49
CA LEU A 346 17.98 -30.19 -26.57
C LEU A 346 17.16 -31.29 -27.23
N MET A 347 17.79 -32.44 -27.46
CA MET A 347 17.14 -33.63 -28.00
C MET A 347 16.15 -34.18 -26.98
N PHE A 348 14.90 -33.74 -27.08
CA PHE A 348 13.76 -34.59 -26.75
C PHE A 348 13.34 -35.29 -28.04
N LEU A 349 13.32 -36.62 -28.00
CA LEU A 349 12.75 -37.48 -29.04
C LEU A 349 11.29 -37.07 -29.28
N GLN A 350 11.08 -36.21 -30.28
CA GLN A 350 9.76 -35.95 -30.83
C GLN A 350 9.43 -37.04 -31.85
N PRO A 351 8.28 -37.71 -31.74
CA PRO A 351 7.65 -38.37 -32.87
C PRO A 351 7.42 -37.37 -34.00
N LYS A 352 7.66 -37.83 -35.24
CA LYS A 352 7.77 -37.02 -36.47
C LYS A 352 6.51 -36.17 -36.72
N SER A 353 6.75 -34.92 -37.11
CA SER A 353 5.77 -33.96 -37.64
C SER A 353 5.20 -34.44 -38.97
N CYS A 354 3.88 -34.42 -39.11
CA CYS A 354 3.18 -34.43 -40.39
C CYS A 354 2.29 -33.20 -40.53
N MET A 355 2.26 -32.70 -41.77
CA MET A 355 1.82 -31.37 -42.18
C MET A 355 0.33 -31.12 -41.90
N VAL A 356 0.01 -30.01 -41.24
CA VAL A 356 -1.37 -29.48 -41.20
C VAL A 356 -1.63 -28.72 -42.50
N LYS A 357 -1.97 -29.46 -43.57
CA LYS A 357 -3.02 -29.00 -44.48
C LYS A 357 -4.27 -28.77 -43.61
N ARG A 358 -5.12 -27.78 -43.88
CA ARG A 358 -6.40 -27.59 -43.18
C ARG A 358 -7.19 -28.90 -43.22
N LEU A 359 -7.01 -29.73 -42.20
CA LEU A 359 -7.65 -31.01 -42.05
C LEU A 359 -8.82 -30.78 -41.09
N ARG A 360 -10.00 -31.14 -41.57
CA ARG A 360 -11.23 -31.30 -40.77
C ARG A 360 -10.86 -31.95 -39.43
N GLN A 361 -11.42 -31.45 -38.32
CA GLN A 361 -11.23 -32.05 -36.99
C GLN A 361 -11.40 -33.59 -37.10
N PRO A 362 -10.50 -34.41 -36.52
CA PRO A 362 -10.66 -35.85 -36.54
C PRO A 362 -11.88 -36.23 -35.70
N CYS A 363 -12.90 -36.77 -36.34
CA CYS A 363 -14.07 -37.33 -35.66
C CYS A 363 -13.62 -38.51 -34.78
N GLN A 364 -13.88 -38.47 -33.47
CA GLN A 364 -13.49 -39.55 -32.55
C GLN A 364 -14.48 -40.72 -32.66
N ARG A 365 -14.02 -41.98 -32.53
CA ARG A 365 -14.95 -43.12 -32.44
C ARG A 365 -15.74 -43.00 -31.14
N PHE A 366 -17.04 -43.24 -31.21
CA PHE A 366 -17.90 -43.17 -30.04
C PHE A 366 -17.48 -44.18 -28.95
N GLU A 367 -16.84 -45.29 -29.34
CA GLU A 367 -16.20 -46.26 -28.44
C GLU A 367 -15.16 -45.61 -27.52
N ASP A 368 -14.32 -44.73 -28.06
CA ASP A 368 -13.27 -44.02 -27.31
C ASP A 368 -13.86 -42.91 -26.43
N VAL A 369 -14.95 -42.27 -26.90
CA VAL A 369 -15.68 -41.25 -26.14
C VAL A 369 -16.39 -41.87 -24.94
N VAL A 370 -16.94 -43.08 -25.09
CA VAL A 370 -17.60 -43.81 -23.98
C VAL A 370 -16.60 -44.21 -22.89
N ASP A 371 -15.35 -44.53 -23.24
CA ASP A 371 -14.30 -44.87 -22.27
C ASP A 371 -13.87 -43.68 -21.38
N LEU A 372 -14.13 -42.45 -21.82
CA LEU A 372 -13.81 -41.22 -21.09
C LEU A 372 -15.01 -40.68 -20.28
N LEU A 373 -16.20 -41.29 -20.40
CA LEU A 373 -17.41 -40.82 -19.76
C LEU A 373 -17.76 -41.68 -18.54
N GLU A 374 -17.68 -41.09 -17.34
CA GLU A 374 -18.19 -41.70 -16.11
C GLU A 374 -19.73 -41.72 -16.15
N CYS A 375 -20.35 -42.86 -16.48
CA CYS A 375 -21.80 -42.97 -16.47
C CYS A 375 -22.32 -44.33 -15.95
N ARG A 376 -23.61 -44.34 -15.58
CA ARG A 376 -24.28 -45.48 -14.91
C ARG A 376 -24.64 -46.66 -15.83
N TRP A 377 -24.53 -46.49 -17.15
CA TRP A 377 -24.89 -47.53 -18.12
C TRP A 377 -23.61 -48.21 -18.63
N SER A 378 -23.68 -49.52 -18.90
CA SER A 378 -22.51 -50.26 -19.38
C SER A 378 -22.11 -49.84 -20.81
N LYS A 379 -20.81 -49.93 -21.12
CA LYS A 379 -20.24 -49.64 -22.44
C LYS A 379 -21.02 -50.31 -23.58
N LYS A 380 -21.33 -51.60 -23.44
CA LYS A 380 -22.12 -52.37 -24.43
C LYS A 380 -23.52 -51.78 -24.67
N ARG A 381 -24.16 -51.25 -23.62
CA ARG A 381 -25.50 -50.66 -23.71
C ARG A 381 -25.49 -49.27 -24.36
N LEU A 382 -24.41 -48.51 -24.18
CA LEU A 382 -24.21 -47.21 -24.83
C LEU A 382 -23.92 -47.35 -26.32
N LEU A 383 -23.05 -48.30 -26.70
CA LEU A 383 -22.72 -48.58 -28.10
C LEU A 383 -23.95 -49.06 -28.87
N SER A 384 -24.70 -50.01 -28.32
CA SER A 384 -25.94 -50.49 -28.95
C SER A 384 -26.98 -49.37 -29.08
N ALA A 385 -27.13 -48.50 -28.08
CA ALA A 385 -28.03 -47.35 -28.19
C ALA A 385 -27.57 -46.32 -29.24
N ALA A 386 -26.26 -46.12 -29.42
CA ALA A 386 -25.72 -45.25 -30.46
C ALA A 386 -25.93 -45.81 -31.86
N GLU A 387 -25.78 -47.13 -32.06
CA GLU A 387 -26.09 -47.81 -33.32
C GLU A 387 -27.56 -47.65 -33.70
N VAL A 388 -28.49 -47.82 -32.74
CA VAL A 388 -29.92 -47.59 -32.96
C VAL A 388 -30.22 -46.14 -33.35
N VAL A 389 -29.55 -45.17 -32.73
CA VAL A 389 -29.70 -43.75 -33.11
C VAL A 389 -29.21 -43.50 -34.54
N VAL A 390 -28.10 -44.12 -34.96
CA VAL A 390 -27.58 -44.03 -36.35
C VAL A 390 -28.54 -44.69 -37.34
N GLU A 391 -29.08 -45.87 -37.01
CA GLU A 391 -30.08 -46.55 -37.84
C GLU A 391 -31.32 -45.66 -38.06
N LYS A 392 -31.85 -45.06 -36.99
CA LYS A 392 -33.00 -44.15 -37.10
C LYS A 392 -32.70 -42.86 -37.84
N LEU A 393 -31.49 -42.32 -37.70
CA LEU A 393 -31.04 -41.20 -38.52
C LEU A 393 -30.93 -41.59 -40.01
N ARG A 394 -30.54 -42.82 -40.33
CA ARG A 394 -30.42 -43.34 -41.70
C ARG A 394 -31.78 -43.55 -42.36
N GLU A 395 -32.77 -44.06 -41.62
CA GLU A 395 -34.15 -44.22 -42.11
C GLU A 395 -34.82 -42.90 -42.52
N HIS A 396 -34.35 -41.77 -41.99
CA HIS A 396 -34.87 -40.43 -42.26
C HIS A 396 -33.93 -39.58 -43.16
N ALA A 397 -32.88 -40.19 -43.72
CA ALA A 397 -31.79 -39.49 -44.41
C ALA A 397 -32.07 -39.20 -45.89
N ASP A 398 -33.16 -38.50 -46.22
CA ASP A 398 -33.36 -37.89 -47.55
C ASP A 398 -32.65 -36.52 -47.66
N GLY A 399 -31.40 -36.43 -47.17
CA GLY A 399 -30.59 -35.20 -47.20
C GLY A 399 -31.09 -34.05 -46.31
N THR A 400 -32.13 -34.27 -45.50
CA THR A 400 -32.77 -33.22 -44.69
C THR A 400 -32.31 -33.28 -43.23
N ARG A 401 -31.87 -32.16 -42.67
CA ARG A 401 -31.29 -32.02 -41.31
C ARG A 401 -32.33 -32.31 -40.22
N ILE A 402 -32.16 -33.37 -39.42
CA ILE A 402 -33.17 -33.83 -38.44
C ILE A 402 -32.96 -33.14 -37.08
N THR A 403 -34.03 -32.69 -36.42
CA THR A 403 -33.96 -32.04 -35.10
C THR A 403 -33.75 -33.06 -33.97
N ARG A 404 -33.14 -32.62 -32.85
CA ARG A 404 -32.96 -33.46 -31.63
C ARG A 404 -34.25 -34.18 -31.20
N GLN A 405 -35.40 -33.50 -31.28
CA GLN A 405 -36.68 -34.03 -30.83
C GLN A 405 -37.17 -35.15 -31.75
N ALA A 406 -37.03 -34.98 -33.07
CA ALA A 406 -37.41 -36.03 -34.03
C ALA A 406 -36.53 -37.29 -33.91
N VAL A 407 -35.22 -37.14 -33.71
CA VAL A 407 -34.30 -38.28 -33.44
C VAL A 407 -34.72 -39.02 -32.17
N ARG A 408 -35.07 -38.27 -31.12
CA ARG A 408 -35.52 -38.84 -29.86
C ARG A 408 -36.83 -39.61 -30.02
N ASP A 409 -37.81 -39.04 -30.72
CA ASP A 409 -39.12 -39.67 -30.87
C ASP A 409 -39.05 -40.92 -31.76
N ALA A 410 -38.21 -40.93 -32.80
CA ALA A 410 -37.97 -42.09 -33.66
C ALA A 410 -37.24 -43.24 -32.93
N ALA A 411 -36.28 -42.93 -32.05
CA ALA A 411 -35.49 -43.93 -31.32
C ALA A 411 -36.14 -44.37 -29.99
N ARG A 412 -37.17 -43.66 -29.50
CA ARG A 412 -37.85 -43.96 -28.23
C ARG A 412 -38.44 -45.37 -28.20
N GLY A 413 -39.01 -45.83 -29.31
CA GLY A 413 -39.61 -47.17 -29.42
C GLY A 413 -38.61 -48.33 -29.31
N SER A 414 -37.34 -48.09 -29.65
CA SER A 414 -36.29 -49.12 -29.69
C SER A 414 -35.42 -49.15 -28.43
N ILE A 415 -35.18 -48.00 -27.78
CA ILE A 415 -34.28 -47.90 -26.62
C ILE A 415 -35.03 -47.98 -25.27
N GLY A 416 -36.29 -47.53 -25.21
CA GLY A 416 -37.17 -47.61 -24.02
C GLY A 416 -36.75 -46.75 -22.81
N ASP A 417 -35.46 -46.72 -22.46
CA ASP A 417 -34.87 -45.88 -21.41
C ASP A 417 -34.64 -44.46 -21.95
N THR A 418 -35.54 -43.54 -21.56
CA THR A 418 -35.52 -42.16 -22.01
C THR A 418 -34.29 -41.38 -21.53
N GLY A 419 -33.67 -41.80 -20.42
CA GLY A 419 -32.45 -41.19 -19.88
C GLY A 419 -31.20 -41.64 -20.62
N LEU A 420 -31.12 -42.93 -20.98
CA LEU A 420 -30.05 -43.47 -21.83
C LEU A 420 -30.07 -42.80 -23.21
N LEU A 421 -31.25 -42.68 -23.81
CA LEU A 421 -31.43 -42.05 -25.11
C LEU A 421 -30.97 -40.58 -25.12
N ASP A 422 -31.36 -39.81 -24.10
CA ASP A 422 -30.96 -38.40 -23.97
C ASP A 422 -29.45 -38.22 -23.80
N PHE A 423 -28.85 -39.13 -23.04
CA PHE A 423 -27.42 -39.13 -22.78
C PHE A 423 -26.64 -39.43 -24.07
N VAL A 424 -27.01 -40.48 -24.79
CA VAL A 424 -26.39 -40.85 -26.07
C VAL A 424 -26.55 -39.73 -27.11
N ILE A 425 -27.75 -39.18 -27.30
CA ILE A 425 -27.98 -38.06 -28.23
C ILE A 425 -27.16 -36.81 -27.85
N LYS A 426 -26.92 -36.57 -26.56
CA LYS A 426 -26.09 -35.45 -26.10
C LYS A 426 -24.61 -35.67 -26.41
N SER A 427 -24.14 -36.91 -26.35
CA SER A 427 -22.73 -37.30 -26.52
C SER A 427 -22.32 -37.57 -27.97
N LEU A 428 -23.27 -37.73 -28.89
CA LEU A 428 -23.03 -37.86 -30.33
C LEU A 428 -22.81 -36.47 -30.97
N SER A 429 -21.61 -35.92 -30.81
CA SER A 429 -21.18 -34.68 -31.47
C SER A 429 -19.87 -34.90 -32.23
N ASP A 430 -19.94 -34.93 -33.56
CA ASP A 430 -18.80 -35.13 -34.45
C ASP A 430 -18.08 -36.47 -34.17
N THR A 431 -18.85 -37.50 -33.84
CA THR A 431 -18.36 -38.84 -33.47
C THR A 431 -18.65 -39.88 -34.56
N VAL A 432 -17.75 -40.83 -34.72
CA VAL A 432 -17.90 -41.99 -35.61
C VAL A 432 -18.59 -43.13 -34.85
N VAL A 433 -19.68 -43.65 -35.40
CA VAL A 433 -20.41 -44.82 -34.90
C VAL A 433 -20.55 -45.82 -36.06
N GLY A 434 -19.86 -46.95 -35.96
CA GLY A 434 -19.72 -47.89 -37.08
C GLY A 434 -19.02 -47.21 -38.27
N ASN A 435 -19.64 -47.25 -39.45
CA ASN A 435 -19.13 -46.63 -40.68
C ASN A 435 -19.76 -45.26 -40.98
N HIS A 436 -20.36 -44.60 -39.97
CA HIS A 436 -21.02 -43.31 -40.17
C HIS A 436 -20.49 -42.26 -39.19
N ILE A 437 -20.39 -41.02 -39.66
CA ILE A 437 -20.08 -39.84 -38.85
C ILE A 437 -21.40 -39.16 -38.48
N VAL A 438 -21.68 -39.02 -37.19
CA VAL A 438 -22.82 -38.25 -36.69
C VAL A 438 -22.36 -36.83 -36.41
N ARG A 439 -22.80 -35.87 -37.21
CA ARG A 439 -22.53 -34.44 -36.99
C ARG A 439 -23.71 -33.76 -36.33
N ARG A 440 -23.41 -32.87 -35.39
CA ARG A 440 -24.40 -32.04 -34.68
C ARG A 440 -24.11 -30.58 -34.96
N VAL A 441 -24.87 -29.98 -35.86
CA VAL A 441 -24.61 -28.63 -36.36
C VAL A 441 -25.75 -27.69 -35.98
N PRO A 442 -25.48 -26.53 -35.33
CA PRO A 442 -26.50 -25.53 -35.06
C PRO A 442 -27.03 -24.93 -36.37
N ASP A 443 -28.33 -24.69 -36.42
CA ASP A 443 -28.97 -23.90 -37.45
C ASP A 443 -28.51 -22.42 -37.30
N PRO A 444 -27.99 -21.78 -38.36
CA PRO A 444 -27.58 -20.39 -38.32
C PRO A 444 -28.72 -19.40 -38.00
N GLU A 445 -29.98 -19.72 -38.30
CA GLU A 445 -31.11 -18.79 -38.11
C GLU A 445 -31.71 -18.89 -36.70
N ASN A 446 -31.96 -20.11 -36.22
CA ASN A 446 -32.69 -20.34 -34.96
C ASN A 446 -31.85 -20.96 -33.85
N ARG A 447 -30.56 -21.24 -34.09
CA ARG A 447 -29.61 -21.89 -33.17
C ARG A 447 -30.05 -23.28 -32.65
N VAL A 448 -31.08 -23.87 -33.24
CA VAL A 448 -31.54 -25.24 -32.96
C VAL A 448 -30.54 -26.23 -33.53
N LEU A 449 -30.25 -27.31 -32.80
CA LEU A 449 -29.21 -28.28 -33.20
C LEU A 449 -29.82 -29.38 -34.06
N HIS A 450 -29.26 -29.56 -35.26
CA HIS A 450 -29.65 -30.61 -36.18
C HIS A 450 -28.57 -31.70 -36.28
N PHE A 451 -29.03 -32.93 -36.52
CA PHE A 451 -28.20 -34.09 -36.75
C PHE A 451 -28.14 -34.42 -38.25
N SER A 452 -26.96 -34.79 -38.73
CA SER A 452 -26.74 -35.28 -40.09
C SER A 452 -25.75 -36.46 -40.08
N LEU A 453 -25.94 -37.40 -41.00
CA LEU A 453 -25.05 -38.54 -41.20
C LEU A 453 -24.15 -38.32 -42.42
N GLU A 454 -22.88 -38.68 -42.31
CA GLU A 454 -21.95 -38.82 -43.43
C GLU A 454 -21.35 -40.23 -43.43
N GLU A 455 -21.14 -40.84 -44.60
CA GLU A 455 -20.46 -42.14 -44.71
C GLU A 455 -18.95 -41.97 -44.47
N TYR A 456 -18.39 -42.85 -43.64
CA TYR A 456 -16.97 -42.92 -43.32
C TYR A 456 -16.30 -43.99 -44.19
N ALA A 457 -15.34 -43.60 -45.03
CA ALA A 457 -14.49 -44.50 -45.81
C ALA A 457 -13.07 -44.52 -45.22
N ASP A 458 -12.55 -45.72 -44.91
CA ASP A 458 -11.20 -45.89 -44.37
C ASP A 458 -10.13 -45.59 -45.45
N PRO A 459 -9.02 -44.92 -45.12
CA PRO A 459 -7.91 -44.73 -46.06
C PRO A 459 -7.13 -46.05 -46.26
N GLU A 460 -7.07 -46.56 -47.50
CA GLU A 460 -6.28 -47.74 -47.86
C GLU A 460 -4.76 -47.54 -47.66
N PRO A 461 -4.01 -48.57 -47.23
CA PRO A 461 -2.55 -48.52 -47.10
C PRO A 461 -1.84 -48.94 -48.39
N GLN A 462 -0.86 -48.15 -48.87
CA GLN A 462 0.01 -48.50 -50.00
C GLN A 462 1.48 -48.71 -49.56
N PRO A 463 2.26 -49.52 -50.31
CA PRO A 463 3.42 -50.28 -49.80
C PRO A 463 4.74 -49.50 -49.79
N GLN A 464 5.67 -49.96 -48.95
CA GLN A 464 7.06 -49.50 -48.84
C GLN A 464 7.87 -49.91 -50.08
N ALA A 465 8.56 -48.95 -50.69
CA ALA A 465 9.68 -49.21 -51.59
C ALA A 465 10.78 -48.16 -51.33
N ASP A 466 11.96 -48.69 -51.05
CA ASP A 466 13.21 -47.98 -50.85
C ASP A 466 13.72 -47.50 -52.22
N HIS A 467 14.17 -46.25 -52.36
CA HIS A 467 15.25 -45.86 -53.29
C HIS A 467 15.74 -44.43 -53.02
N GLU A 468 17.00 -44.23 -53.41
CA GLU A 468 17.98 -43.29 -52.90
C GLU A 468 17.83 -41.82 -53.33
N LEU A 469 18.58 -40.99 -52.62
CA LEU A 469 18.73 -39.54 -52.69
C LEU A 469 19.08 -39.00 -54.08
N GLU A 470 18.48 -37.86 -54.46
CA GLU A 470 19.18 -36.71 -55.05
C GLU A 470 18.49 -35.40 -54.60
N PRO A 471 19.25 -34.32 -54.31
CA PRO A 471 18.71 -33.11 -53.71
C PRO A 471 18.15 -32.16 -54.78
N VAL A 472 16.86 -31.84 -54.70
CA VAL A 472 16.28 -30.71 -55.43
C VAL A 472 16.05 -29.58 -54.43
N GLU A 473 16.77 -28.48 -54.64
CA GLU A 473 16.58 -27.19 -53.99
C GLU A 473 15.14 -26.74 -54.18
N ILE A 474 14.37 -26.65 -53.10
CA ILE A 474 13.12 -25.90 -53.07
C ILE A 474 13.30 -24.77 -52.07
N ASP A 475 13.56 -23.61 -52.64
CA ASP A 475 13.40 -22.29 -52.03
C ASP A 475 12.06 -22.23 -51.30
N ALA A 476 12.12 -22.23 -49.97
CA ALA A 476 10.97 -21.96 -49.13
C ALA A 476 11.43 -21.03 -48.02
N GLU A 477 11.54 -19.75 -48.40
CA GLU A 477 11.41 -18.60 -47.52
C GLU A 477 10.07 -18.68 -46.76
N HIS A 478 10.00 -19.50 -45.71
CA HIS A 478 9.08 -19.27 -44.61
C HIS A 478 9.93 -18.97 -43.39
N SER A 479 10.50 -17.76 -43.41
CA SER A 479 10.98 -17.13 -42.19
C SER A 479 9.85 -17.19 -41.15
N PRO A 480 10.14 -17.63 -39.90
CA PRO A 480 9.14 -17.58 -38.84
C PRO A 480 8.58 -16.16 -38.78
N PRO A 481 7.26 -15.95 -38.57
CA PRO A 481 6.68 -14.61 -38.61
C PRO A 481 7.55 -13.72 -37.74
N ALA A 482 8.18 -12.72 -38.36
CA ALA A 482 9.13 -11.85 -37.71
C ALA A 482 8.46 -11.36 -36.43
N VAL A 483 9.03 -11.72 -35.27
CA VAL A 483 8.42 -11.35 -34.00
C VAL A 483 8.53 -9.84 -33.90
N ARG A 484 7.45 -9.16 -34.26
CA ARG A 484 7.35 -7.71 -34.26
C ARG A 484 7.55 -7.24 -32.83
N TRP A 485 8.40 -6.22 -32.66
CA TRP A 485 8.60 -5.55 -31.38
C TRP A 485 7.29 -4.92 -30.89
N PRO A 486 6.72 -5.32 -29.74
CA PRO A 486 5.57 -4.65 -29.14
C PRO A 486 5.76 -3.13 -29.03
N ASN A 487 4.73 -2.36 -29.37
CA ASN A 487 4.72 -0.93 -29.04
C ASN A 487 4.33 -0.70 -27.56
N THR A 488 4.52 0.51 -27.04
CA THR A 488 4.25 0.85 -25.64
C THR A 488 2.80 0.53 -25.21
N ALA A 489 1.81 0.79 -26.07
CA ALA A 489 0.41 0.52 -25.77
C ALA A 489 0.09 -0.99 -25.74
N GLU A 490 0.79 -1.79 -26.54
CA GLU A 490 0.73 -3.25 -26.51
C GLU A 490 1.35 -3.80 -25.23
N ALA A 491 2.55 -3.33 -24.86
CA ALA A 491 3.19 -3.72 -23.60
C ALA A 491 2.31 -3.37 -22.38
N GLU A 492 1.64 -2.20 -22.38
CA GLU A 492 0.70 -1.81 -21.32
C GLU A 492 -0.56 -2.68 -21.29
N ARG A 493 -1.08 -3.10 -22.45
CA ARG A 493 -2.20 -4.04 -22.53
C ARG A 493 -1.80 -5.41 -21.98
N ASP A 494 -0.63 -5.89 -22.38
CA ASP A 494 -0.08 -7.18 -21.98
C ASP A 494 0.20 -7.21 -20.46
N LEU A 495 0.78 -6.13 -19.92
CA LEU A 495 0.98 -5.93 -18.48
C LEU A 495 -0.33 -6.03 -17.69
N ARG A 496 -1.37 -5.31 -18.13
CA ARG A 496 -2.69 -5.37 -17.50
C ARG A 496 -3.27 -6.77 -17.51
N ALA A 497 -3.12 -7.49 -18.62
CA ALA A 497 -3.61 -8.85 -18.74
C ALA A 497 -2.89 -9.82 -17.80
N VAL A 498 -1.57 -9.68 -17.65
CA VAL A 498 -0.78 -10.51 -16.71
C VAL A 498 -1.15 -10.19 -15.27
N CYS A 499 -1.24 -8.91 -14.89
CA CYS A 499 -1.65 -8.52 -13.54
C CYS A 499 -3.04 -9.06 -13.19
N ARG A 500 -4.02 -8.94 -14.10
CA ARG A 500 -5.37 -9.50 -13.90
C ARG A 500 -5.34 -11.02 -13.72
N ALA A 501 -4.65 -11.74 -14.60
CA ALA A 501 -4.57 -13.20 -14.52
C ALA A 501 -3.84 -13.67 -13.25
N MET A 502 -2.87 -12.89 -12.76
CA MET A 502 -2.18 -13.15 -11.49
C MET A 502 -3.15 -13.01 -10.31
N VAL A 503 -3.95 -11.93 -10.26
CA VAL A 503 -4.99 -11.74 -9.22
C VAL A 503 -5.99 -12.89 -9.25
N GLU A 504 -6.45 -13.31 -10.43
CA GLU A 504 -7.38 -14.43 -10.57
C GLU A 504 -6.78 -15.77 -10.12
N ALA A 505 -5.48 -15.99 -10.33
CA ALA A 505 -4.80 -17.23 -9.98
C ALA A 505 -4.49 -17.37 -8.47
N ARG A 506 -4.36 -16.25 -7.76
CA ARG A 506 -3.99 -16.16 -6.33
C ARG A 506 -4.71 -14.98 -5.67
N SER A 507 -6.04 -15.04 -5.62
CA SER A 507 -6.88 -13.94 -5.14
C SER A 507 -6.60 -13.57 -3.69
N GLU A 508 -6.42 -14.55 -2.79
CA GLU A 508 -6.14 -14.29 -1.37
C GLU A 508 -4.81 -13.56 -1.15
N ALA A 509 -3.75 -13.99 -1.83
CA ALA A 509 -2.45 -13.32 -1.76
C ALA A 509 -2.50 -11.91 -2.37
N ALA A 510 -3.21 -11.74 -3.50
CA ALA A 510 -3.42 -10.43 -4.10
C ALA A 510 -4.18 -9.50 -3.14
N GLN A 511 -5.25 -10.00 -2.50
CA GLN A 511 -6.03 -9.23 -1.55
C GLN A 511 -5.20 -8.82 -0.32
N ALA A 512 -4.38 -9.73 0.22
CA ALA A 512 -3.48 -9.40 1.34
C ALA A 512 -2.51 -8.26 0.99
N VAL A 513 -2.01 -8.20 -0.25
CA VAL A 513 -1.18 -7.09 -0.73
C VAL A 513 -1.99 -5.78 -0.85
N LEU A 514 -3.22 -5.88 -1.36
CA LEU A 514 -4.12 -4.72 -1.53
C LEU A 514 -4.67 -4.17 -0.22
N ASP A 515 -4.77 -4.98 0.83
CA ASP A 515 -5.15 -4.56 2.19
C ASP A 515 -3.98 -3.84 2.92
N CYS A 516 -2.75 -3.97 2.43
CA CYS A 516 -1.59 -3.23 2.92
C CYS A 516 -1.47 -1.85 2.25
N LYS A 517 -2.37 -0.92 2.63
CA LYS A 517 -2.45 0.42 2.03
C LYS A 517 -1.85 1.55 2.87
N HIS A 518 -1.56 1.33 4.15
CA HIS A 518 -1.04 2.38 5.04
C HIS A 518 0.49 2.37 5.12
N TRP A 519 1.09 3.46 4.66
CA TRP A 519 2.54 3.66 4.63
C TRP A 519 2.92 4.85 5.49
N VAL A 520 4.05 4.79 6.16
CA VAL A 520 4.58 5.91 6.94
C VAL A 520 6.06 6.08 6.64
N LYS A 521 6.52 7.33 6.53
CA LYS A 521 7.93 7.68 6.60
C LYS A 521 8.21 8.39 7.91
N TRP A 522 9.28 7.97 8.57
CA TRP A 522 9.79 8.59 9.80
C TRP A 522 11.09 9.32 9.45
N TRP A 523 11.18 10.60 9.78
CA TRP A 523 12.42 11.36 9.66
C TRP A 523 13.27 11.28 10.94
N GLY A 524 12.60 11.06 12.08
CA GLY A 524 13.24 10.88 13.39
C GLY A 524 13.88 12.16 13.93
N LEU A 525 14.34 12.08 15.18
CA LEU A 525 15.25 13.07 15.76
C LEU A 525 16.66 12.78 15.26
N ARG A 526 17.27 13.75 14.58
CA ARG A 526 18.67 13.68 14.17
C ARG A 526 19.48 14.54 15.12
N ASP A 527 20.50 13.94 15.71
CA ASP A 527 21.54 14.68 16.40
C ASP A 527 22.52 15.18 15.34
N GLU A 528 22.36 16.45 14.97
CA GLU A 528 23.26 17.12 14.04
C GLU A 528 24.51 17.55 14.81
N SER A 529 25.64 17.71 14.11
CA SER A 529 26.82 18.33 14.70
C SER A 529 26.64 19.85 14.76
N ASP A 530 25.67 20.31 15.54
CA ASP A 530 25.38 21.71 15.81
C ASP A 530 25.40 22.02 17.31
N ASP A 531 25.45 23.31 17.66
CA ASP A 531 25.49 23.77 19.05
C ASP A 531 24.09 23.77 19.70
N GLN A 532 23.26 22.76 19.39
CA GLN A 532 21.87 22.61 19.84
C GLN A 532 21.61 21.22 20.42
N LEU A 533 20.84 21.18 21.50
CA LEU A 533 20.31 19.99 22.15
C LEU A 533 18.86 19.80 21.76
N ARG A 534 18.45 18.54 21.54
CA ARG A 534 17.09 18.20 21.14
C ARG A 534 16.49 17.21 22.13
N PHE A 535 15.42 17.55 22.80
CA PHE A 535 14.77 16.70 23.79
C PHE A 535 13.37 16.29 23.35
N LEU A 536 12.95 15.10 23.77
CA LEU A 536 11.56 14.66 23.73
C LEU A 536 10.90 14.99 25.06
N VAL A 537 9.98 15.92 25.06
CA VAL A 537 9.29 16.39 26.26
C VAL A 537 7.96 15.65 26.40
N GLU A 538 7.82 14.88 27.47
CA GLU A 538 6.63 14.09 27.79
C GLU A 538 5.94 14.60 29.04
N TRP A 539 4.69 15.02 28.91
CA TRP A 539 3.88 15.37 30.09
C TRP A 539 3.65 14.14 30.98
N ARG A 540 3.83 14.35 32.28
CA ARG A 540 3.63 13.35 33.33
C ARG A 540 2.35 13.70 34.10
N PRO A 541 1.23 12.99 33.82
CA PRO A 541 -0.03 13.25 34.49
C PRO A 541 0.04 12.94 35.98
N GLN A 542 -0.76 13.66 36.76
CA GLN A 542 -1.07 13.35 38.15
C GLN A 542 -1.80 11.99 38.25
N PRO A 543 -1.80 11.31 39.40
CA PRO A 543 -2.41 9.98 39.54
C PRO A 543 -3.89 9.91 39.12
N TRP A 544 -4.67 10.97 39.40
CA TRP A 544 -6.07 11.04 39.00
C TRP A 544 -6.22 11.29 37.49
N GLU A 545 -5.40 12.16 36.89
CA GLU A 545 -5.38 12.40 35.43
C GLU A 545 -5.01 11.13 34.68
N ALA A 546 -4.02 10.38 35.19
CA ALA A 546 -3.58 9.11 34.64
C ALA A 546 -4.68 8.03 34.65
N THR A 547 -5.65 8.13 35.57
CA THR A 547 -6.78 7.20 35.67
C THR A 547 -7.83 7.47 34.57
N GLU A 548 -7.99 8.73 34.19
CA GLU A 548 -8.89 9.19 33.11
C GLU A 548 -8.30 8.97 31.70
N LEU A 549 -6.99 8.78 31.61
CA LEU A 549 -6.27 8.50 30.36
C LEU A 549 -6.28 7.00 30.06
N THR A 550 -7.31 6.56 29.35
CA THR A 550 -7.47 5.15 28.94
C THR A 550 -6.64 4.78 27.70
N LYS A 551 -6.27 5.77 26.88
CA LYS A 551 -5.46 5.59 25.66
C LYS A 551 -3.97 5.60 25.99
N PRO A 552 -3.11 4.94 25.18
CA PRO A 552 -1.66 5.04 25.34
C PRO A 552 -1.18 6.48 25.27
N MET A 553 -0.18 6.83 26.09
CA MET A 553 0.45 8.14 26.03
C MET A 553 1.06 8.37 24.64
N PRO A 554 0.78 9.51 23.99
CA PRO A 554 1.32 9.80 22.68
C PRO A 554 2.80 10.19 22.76
N PRO A 555 3.49 10.23 21.60
CA PRO A 555 4.90 10.62 21.56
C PRO A 555 5.13 12.02 22.11
N GLY A 556 6.21 12.20 22.90
CA GLY A 556 6.62 13.50 23.43
C GLY A 556 6.83 14.58 22.35
N ASP A 557 6.75 15.85 22.72
CA ASP A 557 7.02 16.97 21.82
C ASP A 557 8.53 17.21 21.69
N ILE A 558 8.96 17.81 20.57
CA ILE A 558 10.37 18.12 20.35
C ILE A 558 10.65 19.54 20.85
N VAL A 559 11.62 19.65 21.75
CA VAL A 559 12.16 20.93 22.22
C VAL A 559 13.62 21.02 21.81
N VAL A 560 14.00 22.13 21.19
CA VAL A 560 15.36 22.40 20.72
C VAL A 560 15.89 23.59 21.48
N VAL A 561 17.03 23.42 22.14
CA VAL A 561 17.63 24.44 22.99
C VAL A 561 19.15 24.53 22.79
N PRO A 562 19.79 25.68 23.01
CA PRO A 562 21.26 25.79 22.97
C PRO A 562 21.99 24.85 23.96
N LEU A 563 23.26 24.53 23.66
CA LEU A 563 24.11 23.68 24.52
C LEU A 563 24.26 24.15 25.97
N HIS A 564 24.15 25.45 26.21
CA HIS A 564 24.35 26.07 27.53
C HIS A 564 23.04 26.35 28.26
N THR A 565 21.91 25.85 27.75
CA THR A 565 20.60 26.00 28.37
C THR A 565 20.59 25.38 29.77
N SER A 566 20.05 26.14 30.71
CA SER A 566 19.84 25.70 32.09
C SER A 566 18.59 24.82 32.22
N ILE A 567 18.52 24.01 33.27
CA ILE A 567 17.35 23.17 33.58
C ILE A 567 16.07 24.01 33.68
N GLY A 568 16.16 25.21 34.25
CA GLY A 568 15.05 26.15 34.36
C GLY A 568 14.58 26.72 33.02
N GLU A 569 15.49 27.02 32.11
CA GLU A 569 15.15 27.46 30.76
C GLU A 569 14.51 26.32 29.94
N LEU A 570 14.98 25.09 30.12
CA LEU A 570 14.35 23.92 29.50
C LEU A 570 12.92 23.70 30.00
N LEU A 571 12.67 23.91 31.30
CA LEU A 571 11.31 23.84 31.86
C LEU A 571 10.38 24.89 31.22
N VAL A 572 10.86 26.12 31.06
CA VAL A 572 10.10 27.21 30.41
C VAL A 572 9.84 26.88 28.94
N GLU A 573 10.82 26.37 28.20
CA GLU A 573 10.59 25.99 26.81
C GLU A 573 9.73 24.75 26.64
N ALA A 574 9.77 23.81 27.59
CA ALA A 574 8.87 22.68 27.62
C ALA A 574 7.42 23.12 27.84
N GLU A 575 7.17 24.03 28.79
CA GLU A 575 5.85 24.65 28.98
C GLU A 575 5.40 25.33 27.69
N HIS A 576 6.21 26.23 27.14
CA HIS A 576 5.89 26.99 25.95
C HIS A 576 5.58 26.08 24.75
N ALA A 577 6.38 25.02 24.54
CA ALA A 577 6.15 24.06 23.47
C ALA A 577 4.81 23.31 23.59
N LEU A 578 4.47 22.83 24.80
CA LEU A 578 3.21 22.11 25.04
C LEU A 578 2.02 23.06 24.87
N ARG A 579 2.08 24.24 25.49
CA ARG A 579 1.02 25.26 25.40
C ARG A 579 0.82 25.75 23.98
N ASP A 580 1.88 25.98 23.23
CA ASP A 580 1.78 26.48 21.85
C ASP A 580 1.22 25.39 20.92
N THR A 581 1.63 24.13 21.11
CA THR A 581 1.35 23.07 20.13
C THR A 581 -0.03 22.48 20.27
N TYR A 582 -0.56 22.29 21.48
CA TYR A 582 -1.74 21.45 21.73
C TYR A 582 -2.90 22.18 22.39
N CYS A 583 -4.13 21.86 21.97
CA CYS A 583 -5.35 22.44 22.57
C CYS A 583 -5.50 22.02 24.04
N PHE A 584 -5.14 20.78 24.36
CA PHE A 584 -5.24 20.19 25.70
C PHE A 584 -4.38 20.88 26.77
N PHE A 585 -3.36 21.66 26.37
CA PHE A 585 -2.40 22.30 27.25
C PHE A 585 -2.49 23.85 27.20
N GLU A 586 -3.62 24.44 26.81
CA GLU A 586 -3.77 25.92 26.69
C GLU A 586 -3.29 26.68 27.93
N ASP A 587 -3.72 26.21 29.11
CA ASP A 587 -3.45 26.81 30.42
C ASP A 587 -2.41 26.05 31.24
N PHE A 588 -1.67 25.14 30.60
CA PHE A 588 -0.67 24.32 31.29
C PHE A 588 0.46 25.16 31.88
N GLN A 589 0.86 24.84 33.11
CA GLN A 589 1.97 25.47 33.82
C GLN A 589 2.92 24.38 34.30
N ALA A 590 4.18 24.45 33.86
CA ALA A 590 5.19 23.45 34.19
C ALA A 590 5.83 23.77 35.54
N GLU A 591 5.96 22.76 36.40
CA GLU A 591 6.48 22.89 37.76
C GLU A 591 7.87 22.29 37.91
N SER A 592 8.09 21.12 37.33
CA SER A 592 9.35 20.39 37.46
C SER A 592 9.61 19.45 36.28
N LEU A 593 10.89 19.13 36.08
CA LEU A 593 11.35 18.16 35.10
C LEU A 593 11.71 16.84 35.79
N ASP A 594 11.46 15.74 35.10
CA ASP A 594 11.89 14.39 35.46
C ASP A 594 12.90 13.86 34.42
N GLY A 595 13.87 13.08 34.88
CA GLY A 595 14.96 12.54 34.04
C GLY A 595 16.21 13.42 33.92
N ILE A 596 16.30 14.52 34.67
CA ILE A 596 17.48 15.41 34.72
C ILE A 596 17.79 15.75 36.19
N ALA A 597 19.05 15.58 36.60
CA ALA A 597 19.51 15.92 37.95
C ALA A 597 20.05 17.37 38.00
N GLY A 598 20.05 17.99 39.18
CA GLY A 598 20.65 19.32 39.39
C GLY A 598 19.63 20.41 39.67
N ASP A 599 20.16 21.60 39.95
CA ASP A 599 19.38 22.79 40.29
C ASP A 599 18.92 23.55 39.04
N LYS A 600 17.92 24.42 39.21
CA LYS A 600 17.33 25.21 38.12
C LYS A 600 18.35 25.95 37.24
N TRP A 601 19.46 26.40 37.83
CA TRP A 601 20.48 27.19 37.14
C TRP A 601 21.57 26.34 36.49
N ASP A 602 21.61 25.05 36.78
CA ASP A 602 22.62 24.16 36.23
C ASP A 602 22.36 23.94 34.73
N PRO A 603 23.40 23.94 33.89
CA PRO A 603 23.29 23.51 32.52
C PRO A 603 22.72 22.09 32.43
N VAL A 604 21.81 21.87 31.49
CA VAL A 604 21.13 20.57 31.30
C VAL A 604 22.14 19.41 31.13
N MET A 605 23.28 19.68 30.50
CA MET A 605 24.37 18.72 30.31
C MET A 605 25.03 18.26 31.62
N LEU A 606 25.12 19.13 32.64
CA LEU A 606 25.63 18.74 33.97
C LEU A 606 24.64 17.83 34.71
N GLY A 607 23.36 17.96 34.38
CA GLY A 607 22.30 17.12 34.91
C GLY A 607 22.21 15.72 34.32
N GLY A 608 23.13 15.36 33.43
CA GLY A 608 23.24 14.03 32.82
C GLY A 608 22.28 13.78 31.65
N ALA A 609 21.61 14.81 31.14
CA ALA A 609 20.76 14.71 29.97
C ALA A 609 21.57 14.90 28.67
N GLU A 610 21.35 14.01 27.70
CA GLU A 610 21.97 14.06 26.37
C GLU A 610 20.93 14.45 25.30
N SER A 611 21.41 15.02 24.18
CA SER A 611 20.57 15.23 23.01
C SER A 611 19.93 13.91 22.57
N GLY A 612 18.62 13.93 22.35
CA GLY A 612 17.77 12.77 22.05
C GLY A 612 17.11 12.13 23.26
N ASP A 613 17.39 12.58 24.49
CA ASP A 613 16.72 12.05 25.68
C ASP A 613 15.27 12.50 25.82
N THR A 614 14.51 11.67 26.53
CA THR A 614 13.13 11.93 26.91
C THR A 614 13.10 12.53 28.30
N ILE A 615 12.56 13.74 28.41
CA ILE A 615 12.44 14.51 29.64
C ILE A 615 10.97 14.54 30.04
N GLY A 616 10.67 14.11 31.27
CA GLY A 616 9.32 14.20 31.83
C GLY A 616 9.03 15.62 32.28
N VAL A 617 7.79 16.08 32.14
CA VAL A 617 7.35 17.39 32.64
C VAL A 617 6.14 17.19 33.54
N HIS A 618 6.27 17.63 34.79
CA HIS A 618 5.17 17.74 35.72
C HIS A 618 4.63 19.16 35.71
N GLY A 619 3.33 19.29 35.94
CA GLY A 619 2.65 20.56 35.97
C GLY A 619 1.16 20.39 36.21
N HIS A 620 0.43 21.50 36.15
CA HIS A 620 -1.02 21.57 36.27
C HIS A 620 -1.63 22.39 35.13
N GLY A 621 -2.96 22.35 34.97
CA GLY A 621 -3.66 23.11 33.92
C GLY A 621 -3.84 22.37 32.59
N ALA A 622 -3.70 21.04 32.58
CA ALA A 622 -4.17 20.22 31.48
C ALA A 622 -5.70 20.13 31.50
N ASP A 623 -6.36 20.45 30.39
CA ASP A 623 -7.82 20.51 30.32
C ASP A 623 -8.44 19.12 30.13
N MET A 624 -8.73 18.43 31.23
CA MET A 624 -9.31 17.08 31.22
C MET A 624 -10.76 17.03 30.70
N GLU A 625 -11.45 18.18 30.62
CA GLU A 625 -12.85 18.28 30.20
C GLU A 625 -13.00 18.55 28.70
N THR A 626 -11.90 18.92 28.01
CA THR A 626 -11.95 19.22 26.58
C THR A 626 -12.26 18.01 25.70
N GLY A 627 -13.18 18.19 24.75
CA GLY A 627 -13.40 17.23 23.66
C GLY A 627 -12.22 17.12 22.68
N LEU A 628 -11.25 18.03 22.75
CA LEU A 628 -10.08 18.11 21.87
C LEU A 628 -8.81 17.55 22.53
N ARG A 629 -8.96 16.56 23.41
CA ARG A 629 -7.82 15.91 24.07
C ARG A 629 -6.96 15.14 23.06
N CYS A 630 -7.56 14.16 22.37
CA CYS A 630 -6.87 13.31 21.39
C CYS A 630 -7.56 13.34 20.02
N GLN A 631 -6.80 13.04 18.95
CA GLN A 631 -7.30 13.03 17.57
C GLN A 631 -8.47 12.07 17.32
N GLY A 632 -8.57 10.99 18.11
CA GLY A 632 -9.68 10.04 18.06
C GLY A 632 -10.94 10.48 18.80
N GLY A 633 -10.97 11.72 19.30
CA GLY A 633 -12.09 12.28 20.06
C GLY A 633 -12.20 11.77 21.50
N ALA A 634 -13.18 12.33 22.20
CA ALA A 634 -13.57 11.93 23.56
C ALA A 634 -14.45 10.67 23.60
N ASP A 635 -15.10 10.34 22.48
CA ASP A 635 -15.96 9.16 22.39
C ASP A 635 -15.16 7.88 22.63
N ALA A 636 -15.66 7.02 23.50
CA ALA A 636 -15.11 5.70 23.79
C ALA A 636 -15.74 4.65 22.84
N TRP A 637 -15.61 4.88 21.54
CA TRP A 637 -16.00 3.89 20.54
C TRP A 637 -14.94 2.79 20.49
N GLU A 638 -15.33 1.59 20.91
CA GLU A 638 -14.46 0.44 21.02
C GLU A 638 -14.50 -0.36 19.72
N VAL A 639 -13.33 -0.58 19.10
CA VAL A 639 -13.20 -1.49 17.96
C VAL A 639 -12.66 -2.82 18.47
N GLN A 640 -13.37 -3.91 18.19
CA GLN A 640 -12.89 -5.25 18.52
C GLN A 640 -13.27 -6.21 17.40
N CYS A 641 -12.59 -6.09 16.27
CA CYS A 641 -12.88 -6.92 15.11
C CYS A 641 -12.22 -8.30 15.21
N VAL A 642 -12.84 -9.32 14.57
CA VAL A 642 -12.27 -10.69 14.49
C VAL A 642 -10.94 -10.75 13.76
N CYS A 643 -10.60 -9.73 12.97
CA CYS A 643 -9.28 -9.54 12.38
C CYS A 643 -8.24 -8.96 13.37
N GLY A 644 -8.59 -8.76 14.64
CA GLY A 644 -7.70 -8.19 15.64
C GLY A 644 -7.49 -6.68 15.53
N ALA A 645 -8.26 -5.98 14.68
CA ALA A 645 -8.27 -4.52 14.70
C ALA A 645 -8.87 -4.01 16.03
N GLN A 646 -8.15 -3.06 16.64
CA GLN A 646 -8.49 -2.41 17.91
C GLN A 646 -8.73 -0.90 17.77
N ASP A 647 -8.60 -0.38 16.55
CA ASP A 647 -8.79 1.03 16.23
C ASP A 647 -9.23 1.14 14.77
N ASP A 648 -9.80 2.28 14.40
CA ASP A 648 -10.20 2.60 13.04
C ASP A 648 -9.00 2.66 12.10
N ASP A 649 -9.02 1.84 11.06
CA ASP A 649 -8.02 1.80 10.00
C ASP A 649 -8.54 2.42 8.68
N GLY A 650 -9.68 3.13 8.74
CA GLY A 650 -10.32 3.76 7.58
C GLY A 650 -11.05 2.77 6.67
N GLU A 651 -11.23 1.53 7.11
CA GLU A 651 -12.10 0.56 6.45
C GLU A 651 -13.55 0.72 6.91
N ARG A 652 -14.48 0.23 6.10
CA ARG A 652 -15.91 0.32 6.44
C ARG A 652 -16.23 -0.50 7.70
N MET A 653 -16.85 0.15 8.68
CA MET A 653 -17.22 -0.47 9.95
C MET A 653 -18.72 -0.41 10.24
N VAL A 654 -19.16 -1.28 11.14
CA VAL A 654 -20.51 -1.34 11.70
C VAL A 654 -20.42 -1.59 13.21
N ALA A 655 -21.24 -0.90 14.00
CA ALA A 655 -21.38 -1.12 15.43
C ALA A 655 -22.43 -2.21 15.70
N CYS A 656 -22.15 -3.10 16.65
CA CYS A 656 -23.13 -4.06 17.16
C CYS A 656 -24.23 -3.34 17.95
N ASP A 657 -25.51 -3.55 17.62
CA ASP A 657 -26.63 -2.90 18.30
C ASP A 657 -26.82 -3.34 19.77
N ALA A 658 -26.18 -4.45 20.18
CA ALA A 658 -26.27 -4.95 21.55
C ALA A 658 -25.11 -4.49 22.46
N CYS A 659 -23.88 -4.45 21.95
CA CYS A 659 -22.70 -4.10 22.75
C CYS A 659 -22.00 -2.81 22.31
N ASN A 660 -22.46 -2.16 21.24
CA ASN A 660 -21.87 -0.95 20.64
C ASN A 660 -20.41 -1.08 20.17
N VAL A 661 -19.86 -2.30 20.19
CA VAL A 661 -18.50 -2.58 19.69
C VAL A 661 -18.50 -2.57 18.16
N TRP A 662 -17.49 -1.93 17.59
CA TRP A 662 -17.30 -1.74 16.16
C TRP A 662 -16.51 -2.89 15.53
N HIS A 663 -16.95 -3.30 14.33
CA HIS A 663 -16.34 -4.34 13.54
C HIS A 663 -16.26 -3.93 12.06
N HIS A 664 -15.24 -4.37 11.34
CA HIS A 664 -15.23 -4.26 9.88
C HIS A 664 -16.40 -5.00 9.26
N THR A 665 -17.13 -4.36 8.34
CA THR A 665 -18.26 -4.98 7.62
C THR A 665 -17.81 -6.25 6.92
N ARG A 666 -16.65 -6.20 6.25
CA ARG A 666 -16.07 -7.34 5.51
C ARG A 666 -15.76 -8.54 6.41
N CYS A 667 -15.26 -8.30 7.62
CA CYS A 667 -14.93 -9.35 8.59
C CYS A 667 -16.16 -10.05 9.17
N VAL A 668 -17.31 -9.39 9.15
CA VAL A 668 -18.59 -9.93 9.65
C VAL A 668 -19.52 -10.38 8.51
N GLY A 669 -18.98 -10.52 7.28
CA GLY A 669 -19.70 -11.04 6.13
C GLY A 669 -20.56 -10.03 5.37
N ILE A 670 -20.46 -8.74 5.67
CA ILE A 670 -21.14 -7.66 4.95
C ILE A 670 -20.18 -7.11 3.89
N ALA A 671 -20.43 -7.44 2.63
CA ALA A 671 -19.64 -6.95 1.50
C ALA A 671 -19.69 -5.40 1.39
N ASP A 672 -18.64 -4.79 0.85
CA ASP A 672 -18.52 -3.32 0.78
C ASP A 672 -19.66 -2.65 0.00
N GLY A 673 -20.18 -3.32 -1.04
CA GLY A 673 -21.33 -2.86 -1.82
C GLY A 673 -22.70 -3.22 -1.25
N ALA A 674 -22.76 -3.99 -0.14
CA ALA A 674 -24.02 -4.37 0.49
C ALA A 674 -24.45 -3.34 1.54
N PRO A 675 -25.75 -3.03 1.67
CA PRO A 675 -26.25 -2.19 2.75
C PRO A 675 -26.02 -2.86 4.10
N VAL A 676 -25.76 -2.07 5.13
CA VAL A 676 -25.71 -2.59 6.51
C VAL A 676 -27.13 -2.98 6.90
N PRO A 677 -27.35 -4.18 7.49
CA PRO A 677 -28.65 -4.57 8.02
C PRO A 677 -29.18 -3.54 9.03
N PRO A 678 -30.51 -3.32 9.12
CA PRO A 678 -31.09 -2.41 10.11
C PRO A 678 -30.82 -2.82 11.57
N LEU A 679 -30.60 -4.12 11.79
CA LEU A 679 -30.17 -4.67 13.07
C LEU A 679 -28.97 -5.59 12.81
N PHE A 680 -27.83 -5.28 13.43
CA PHE A 680 -26.59 -6.03 13.37
C PHE A 680 -26.15 -6.45 14.78
N LEU A 681 -26.00 -7.76 14.97
CA LEU A 681 -25.41 -8.36 16.17
C LEU A 681 -24.07 -8.98 15.82
N CYS A 682 -23.04 -8.69 16.62
CA CYS A 682 -21.74 -9.34 16.47
C CYS A 682 -21.83 -10.83 16.80
N ILE A 683 -20.81 -11.60 16.40
CA ILE A 683 -20.77 -13.06 16.61
C ILE A 683 -20.97 -13.43 18.08
N SER A 684 -20.39 -12.65 19.00
CA SER A 684 -20.53 -12.86 20.45
C SER A 684 -21.97 -12.61 20.94
N CYS A 685 -22.57 -11.49 20.55
CA CYS A 685 -23.94 -11.13 20.95
C CYS A 685 -24.98 -12.04 20.31
N SER A 686 -24.81 -12.40 19.04
CA SER A 686 -25.66 -13.37 18.36
C SER A 686 -25.54 -14.75 19.00
N GLY A 687 -24.33 -15.18 19.37
CA GLY A 687 -24.12 -16.45 20.08
C GLY A 687 -24.80 -16.47 21.45
N ALA A 688 -24.69 -15.38 22.22
CA ALA A 688 -25.37 -15.24 23.50
C ALA A 688 -26.90 -15.29 23.37
N LEU A 689 -27.46 -14.63 22.35
CA LEU A 689 -28.90 -14.66 22.08
C LEU A 689 -29.40 -16.07 21.72
N MET A 690 -28.65 -16.80 20.90
CA MET A 690 -28.99 -18.18 20.52
C MET A 690 -28.82 -19.16 21.68
N ALA A 691 -27.86 -18.92 22.57
CA ALA A 691 -27.64 -19.71 23.78
C ALA A 691 -28.69 -19.45 24.88
N ALA A 692 -29.33 -18.27 24.88
CA ALA A 692 -30.34 -17.89 25.86
C ALA A 692 -31.67 -18.67 25.73
N GLY A 693 -31.89 -19.38 24.62
CA GLY A 693 -33.10 -20.19 24.38
C GLY A 693 -34.41 -19.39 24.36
N PRO A 694 -35.54 -19.97 23.94
CA PRO A 694 -36.83 -19.32 24.12
C PRO A 694 -37.13 -19.28 25.62
N ILE A 695 -37.46 -18.10 26.15
CA ILE A 695 -38.07 -17.97 27.47
C ILE A 695 -39.43 -18.70 27.37
N SER A 696 -39.51 -19.90 27.93
CA SER A 696 -40.76 -20.65 28.08
C SER A 696 -41.72 -19.79 28.90
N GLY A 697 -42.70 -19.18 28.25
CA GLY A 697 -43.86 -18.56 28.88
C GLY A 697 -44.91 -19.58 29.28
#